data_AF-R7YX50-F1
#
_entry.id   AF-R7YX50-F1
#
_cell.length_a   1.000
_cell.length_b   1.000
_cell.length_c   1.000
_cell.angle_alpha   90.00
_cell.angle_beta   90.00
_cell.angle_gamma   90.00
#
_symmetry.space_group_name_H-M   'P 1'
#
loop_
_entity.id
_entity.type
_entity.pdbx_description
1 polymer ?
#
loop_
_entity_poly.entity_id
_entity_poly.type
_entity_poly.pdbx_seq_one_letter_code
_entity_poly.pdbx_strand_id
1 'polypeptide(L)'
;MAKRKQAPTPGNSQGQQKRQKTRDARSIAVQSSDKAFNNGELDLSSFVKAREFEIQALENGLKRSKKSLSSRAFQEVPRDLRRRTASHNAKRVPKRLQRRAKKEMAEDNTPTVTARSRKKTGHMRLRDETARRLKQLSAKVKAKKEAALEGDVTVTRDPPEDGIQDTAAGGGENAQKPASIKPRKPRVKQNALKKPPNPPAKFRKRQIHKTWLPTHMFLTKRAHMTPPKEPLWRFAIPLTPTMKGYRPTHRSSTQRGAVAWDMSYMSTIGLEGPEKSIEGLLKAVGLDGGDLAQGVWGTRGKKWKSGVRAWEGWLFDQRNSASKAIAPATVIWCARERQSEDVEMTASNIPGTSEEKAKARRKALVRVHPAGFLQLWKTIVPLAKVQKPHVNVEDIRFEIGSIEITGPGSAEALVGALWPTQLGDHRKHPLDTPSGLWPVLGSVTNPASLPKDVVLGFNISDPRLHHPPTAVPLLRDAKSHSDLMAVLADWPLDRTQPAPALFDRSCRLSASRALPSQKSINRRKTDAVPGKLPEPRPTDPDIPVLLYTSRAVAASQATWTVLLPWKCVQPVWYSLMYYPLSTGGNVRFGGLQEKRQIAFEAGAPWFPGDYPGTAAGWEWEVSERQKRKDEWTRRPKGKRIEWTSVDLGLGRKGEIGAGWACDWQRLIDGPPAEGAKPATETDSRPATLHHLPAPTAKDLLTNPSPKTKEAAGALATVKLTLITRGVPTTCARIYRLPRKDLELRKKWLSLLPTPKAKTRQKPINQRWPPPLPKDTPDHVRVARLAESLLNSEPIQLGHPDYPCVPDEEDLIGFVTTGNFNLGEGRATGIGCLLLEKVISPTAGTEQEQPADGSAPELENVPKVSEHTKTLCIIREAGQSIGRLARWEFV
;
A
#
# COMPACT_ATOMS: atom_id res chain seq x y z
N MET A 1 51.50 -53.77 -20.77
CA MET A 1 51.75 -52.34 -21.03
C MET A 1 50.57 -51.74 -21.78
N ALA A 2 49.77 -50.88 -21.15
CA ALA A 2 48.73 -50.10 -21.83
C ALA A 2 48.75 -48.68 -21.25
N LYS A 3 49.07 -47.72 -22.11
CA LYS A 3 49.39 -46.32 -21.79
C LYS A 3 48.27 -45.65 -20.97
N ARG A 4 48.65 -45.20 -19.78
CA ARG A 4 47.92 -44.25 -18.93
C ARG A 4 47.62 -43.00 -19.78
N LYS A 5 46.34 -42.77 -20.13
CA LYS A 5 45.91 -41.54 -20.81
C LYS A 5 46.28 -40.35 -19.93
N GLN A 6 47.19 -39.52 -20.44
CA GLN A 6 47.60 -38.26 -19.84
C GLN A 6 46.37 -37.38 -19.56
N ALA A 7 46.36 -36.73 -18.40
CA ALA A 7 45.40 -35.67 -18.11
C ALA A 7 45.59 -34.52 -19.13
N PRO A 8 44.51 -33.87 -19.59
CA PRO A 8 44.65 -32.75 -20.49
C PRO A 8 45.39 -31.62 -19.77
N THR A 9 46.51 -31.19 -20.35
CA THR A 9 47.28 -30.01 -19.93
C THR A 9 46.33 -28.80 -19.91
N PRO A 10 46.25 -28.02 -18.82
CA PRO A 10 45.45 -26.80 -18.83
C PRO A 10 46.13 -25.79 -19.74
N GLY A 11 45.63 -25.64 -20.97
CA GLY A 11 46.10 -24.65 -21.91
C GLY A 11 45.97 -23.24 -21.32
N ASN A 12 47.09 -22.65 -20.92
CA ASN A 12 47.22 -21.30 -20.39
C ASN A 12 46.95 -20.20 -21.46
N SER A 13 46.58 -20.60 -22.68
CA SER A 13 46.31 -19.72 -23.83
C SER A 13 45.08 -18.83 -23.66
N GLN A 14 44.08 -19.26 -22.88
CA GLN A 14 42.86 -18.48 -22.69
C GLN A 14 43.03 -17.28 -21.75
N GLY A 15 43.91 -17.40 -20.74
CA GLY A 15 44.28 -16.28 -19.87
C GLY A 15 45.02 -15.18 -20.64
N GLN A 16 45.90 -15.58 -21.56
CA GLN A 16 46.58 -14.66 -22.47
C GLN A 16 45.62 -13.98 -23.45
N GLN A 17 44.69 -14.71 -24.06
CA GLN A 17 43.66 -14.13 -24.93
C GLN A 17 42.75 -13.12 -24.20
N LYS A 18 42.35 -13.41 -22.95
CA LYS A 18 41.56 -12.47 -22.13
C LYS A 18 42.36 -11.20 -21.80
N ARG A 19 43.65 -11.33 -21.49
CA ARG A 19 44.56 -10.18 -21.26
C ARG A 19 44.79 -9.37 -22.53
N GLN A 20 44.99 -10.03 -23.66
CA GLN A 20 45.19 -9.38 -24.96
C GLN A 20 43.94 -8.63 -25.41
N LYS A 21 42.77 -9.25 -25.34
CA LYS A 21 41.48 -8.57 -25.59
C LYS A 21 41.26 -7.35 -24.68
N THR A 22 41.75 -7.39 -23.44
CA THR A 22 41.68 -6.25 -22.52
C THR A 22 42.68 -5.15 -22.90
N ARG A 23 43.88 -5.53 -23.36
CA ARG A 23 44.93 -4.63 -23.84
C ARG A 23 44.51 -3.93 -25.14
N ASP A 24 44.01 -4.68 -26.12
CA ASP A 24 43.53 -4.17 -27.41
C ASP A 24 42.30 -3.27 -27.26
N ALA A 25 41.45 -3.54 -26.26
CA ALA A 25 40.32 -2.67 -25.94
C ALA A 25 40.73 -1.34 -25.27
N ARG A 26 41.97 -1.24 -24.78
CA ARG A 26 42.53 -0.07 -24.08
C ARG A 26 43.55 0.71 -24.93
N SER A 27 44.06 0.13 -26.01
CA SER A 27 44.94 0.84 -26.95
C SER A 27 44.11 1.84 -27.77
N ILE A 28 44.48 3.12 -27.70
CA ILE A 28 43.92 4.21 -28.49
C ILE A 28 45.03 4.72 -29.40
N ALA A 29 44.73 4.88 -30.69
CA ALA A 29 45.67 5.52 -31.62
C ALA A 29 45.66 7.04 -31.36
N VAL A 30 46.85 7.63 -31.22
CA VAL A 30 47.07 9.07 -30.99
C VAL A 30 47.58 9.70 -32.29
N GLN A 31 47.13 10.91 -32.61
CA GLN A 31 47.60 11.72 -33.74
C GLN A 31 48.40 12.93 -33.21
N SER A 32 49.43 13.39 -33.94
CA SER A 32 50.25 14.52 -33.47
C SER A 32 49.51 15.87 -33.61
N SER A 33 49.69 16.75 -32.62
CA SER A 33 48.94 18.02 -32.49
C SER A 33 49.62 19.23 -33.12
N ASP A 34 50.57 19.02 -34.02
CA ASP A 34 51.50 20.06 -34.46
C ASP A 34 50.84 21.16 -35.32
N LYS A 35 49.63 20.93 -35.83
CA LYS A 35 48.88 21.88 -36.70
C LYS A 35 47.93 22.82 -35.95
N ALA A 36 47.81 22.72 -34.63
CA ALA A 36 46.82 23.48 -33.85
C ALA A 36 47.39 24.68 -33.07
N PHE A 37 48.70 24.91 -33.17
CA PHE A 37 49.39 26.02 -32.53
C PHE A 37 49.96 26.95 -33.60
N ASN A 38 49.39 28.15 -33.71
CA ASN A 38 49.91 29.20 -34.59
C ASN A 38 50.52 30.28 -33.69
N ASN A 39 51.86 30.45 -33.77
CA ASN A 39 52.59 31.55 -33.13
C ASN A 39 52.33 31.73 -31.61
N GLY A 40 52.13 30.65 -30.87
CA GLY A 40 51.93 30.69 -29.41
C GLY A 40 50.50 30.99 -28.95
N GLU A 41 49.58 31.31 -29.87
CA GLU A 41 48.15 31.42 -29.58
C GLU A 41 47.41 30.11 -29.92
N LEU A 42 46.48 29.71 -29.04
CA LEU A 42 45.69 28.48 -29.17
C LEU A 42 44.35 28.79 -29.86
N ASP A 43 44.21 28.38 -31.13
CA ASP A 43 42.90 28.37 -31.77
C ASP A 43 42.09 27.16 -31.28
N LEU A 44 41.14 27.43 -30.40
CA LEU A 44 40.27 26.41 -29.79
C LEU A 44 39.51 25.58 -30.85
N SER A 45 39.15 26.18 -31.98
CA SER A 45 38.32 25.51 -32.99
C SER A 45 39.10 24.47 -33.79
N SER A 46 40.31 24.81 -34.25
CA SER A 46 41.21 23.89 -34.94
C SER A 46 41.79 22.86 -33.97
N PHE A 47 42.06 23.23 -32.72
CA PHE A 47 42.53 22.31 -31.68
C PHE A 47 41.51 21.23 -31.31
N VAL A 48 40.24 21.61 -31.13
CA VAL A 48 39.17 20.63 -30.86
C VAL A 48 38.92 19.75 -32.08
N LYS A 49 38.96 20.30 -33.31
CA LYS A 49 38.85 19.51 -34.56
C LYS A 49 40.01 18.53 -34.73
N ALA A 50 41.25 18.96 -34.46
CA ALA A 50 42.42 18.09 -34.51
C ALA A 50 42.35 16.94 -33.49
N ARG A 51 41.71 17.17 -32.34
CA ARG A 51 41.51 16.17 -31.28
C ARG A 51 40.16 15.46 -31.32
N GLU A 52 39.29 15.77 -32.28
CA GLU A 52 37.96 15.17 -32.37
C GLU A 52 38.05 13.65 -32.52
N PHE A 53 38.95 13.18 -33.39
CA PHE A 53 39.20 11.76 -33.58
C PHE A 53 39.69 11.09 -32.29
N GLU A 54 40.60 11.74 -31.55
CA GLU A 54 41.15 11.19 -30.30
C GLU A 54 40.10 11.15 -29.19
N ILE A 55 39.28 12.19 -29.06
CA ILE A 55 38.18 12.25 -28.10
C ILE A 55 37.15 11.18 -28.43
N GLN A 56 36.77 11.04 -29.70
CA GLN A 56 35.87 9.96 -30.15
C GLN A 56 36.49 8.57 -29.98
N ALA A 57 37.77 8.41 -30.25
CA ALA A 57 38.50 7.15 -30.07
C ALA A 57 38.67 6.79 -28.59
N LEU A 58 38.88 7.78 -27.71
CA LEU A 58 38.90 7.64 -26.25
C LEU A 58 37.51 7.27 -25.72
N GLU A 59 36.45 7.97 -26.15
CA GLU A 59 35.08 7.60 -25.79
C GLU A 59 34.75 6.17 -26.24
N ASN A 60 35.10 5.81 -27.48
CA ASN A 60 34.89 4.49 -28.02
C ASN A 60 35.74 3.43 -27.31
N GLY A 61 36.97 3.75 -26.93
CA GLY A 61 37.87 2.94 -26.11
C GLY A 61 37.32 2.72 -24.71
N LEU A 62 36.81 3.77 -24.05
CA LEU A 62 36.13 3.68 -22.76
C LEU A 62 34.86 2.81 -22.85
N LYS A 63 34.04 2.98 -23.91
CA LYS A 63 32.86 2.15 -24.18
C LYS A 63 33.25 0.69 -24.46
N ARG A 64 34.32 0.44 -25.22
CA ARG A 64 34.86 -0.91 -25.53
C ARG A 64 35.46 -1.59 -24.30
N SER A 65 36.26 -0.88 -23.51
CA SER A 65 36.85 -1.34 -22.25
C SER A 65 35.78 -1.66 -21.20
N LYS A 66 34.73 -0.82 -21.11
CA LYS A 66 33.56 -1.10 -20.26
C LYS A 66 32.79 -2.36 -20.70
N LYS A 67 32.74 -2.64 -22.01
CA LYS A 67 32.17 -3.88 -22.58
C LYS A 67 33.14 -5.08 -22.49
N SER A 68 34.46 -4.85 -22.41
CA SER A 68 35.50 -5.89 -22.32
C SER A 68 35.84 -6.29 -20.88
N LEU A 69 35.45 -5.47 -19.89
CA LEU A 69 35.39 -5.84 -18.48
C LEU A 69 34.72 -7.22 -18.36
N SER A 70 35.42 -8.15 -17.70
CA SER A 70 35.12 -9.57 -17.58
C SER A 70 33.88 -9.86 -16.71
N SER A 71 32.77 -9.20 -17.01
CA SER A 71 31.48 -9.55 -16.42
C SER A 71 31.01 -10.87 -17.01
N ARG A 72 30.61 -11.80 -16.14
CA ARG A 72 30.02 -13.07 -16.58
C ARG A 72 28.68 -12.82 -17.26
N ALA A 73 28.25 -13.72 -18.13
CA ALA A 73 26.97 -13.60 -18.84
C ALA A 73 25.77 -13.35 -17.91
N PHE A 74 25.76 -13.93 -16.71
CA PHE A 74 24.69 -13.68 -15.73
C PHE A 74 24.80 -12.35 -14.97
N GLN A 75 25.96 -11.69 -15.00
CA GLN A 75 26.20 -10.38 -14.40
C GLN A 75 25.81 -9.23 -15.33
N GLU A 76 25.79 -9.45 -16.65
CA GLU A 76 25.28 -8.46 -17.62
C GLU A 76 23.78 -8.17 -17.44
N VAL A 77 23.04 -9.09 -16.83
CA VAL A 77 21.62 -8.90 -16.49
C VAL A 77 21.48 -7.84 -15.38
N PRO A 78 20.51 -6.90 -15.47
CA PRO A 78 20.23 -5.93 -14.40
C PRO A 78 20.03 -6.59 -13.04
N ARG A 79 20.46 -5.93 -11.95
CA ARG A 79 20.48 -6.51 -10.58
C ARG A 79 19.14 -7.16 -10.19
N ASP A 80 18.02 -6.50 -10.50
CA ASP A 80 16.66 -6.97 -10.21
C ASP A 80 16.28 -8.28 -10.95
N LEU A 81 16.88 -8.51 -12.13
CA LEU A 81 16.64 -9.68 -12.96
C LEU A 81 17.66 -10.81 -12.72
N ARG A 82 18.75 -10.56 -11.98
CA ARG A 82 19.76 -11.59 -11.66
C ARG A 82 19.15 -12.71 -10.83
N ARG A 83 19.59 -13.94 -11.07
CA ARG A 83 19.17 -15.14 -10.33
C ARG A 83 20.40 -15.88 -9.84
N ARG A 84 20.46 -16.21 -8.54
CA ARG A 84 21.59 -16.95 -7.95
C ARG A 84 21.85 -18.29 -8.63
N THR A 85 20.80 -18.98 -9.07
CA THR A 85 20.90 -20.27 -9.77
C THR A 85 21.48 -20.16 -11.18
N ALA A 86 21.68 -18.96 -11.72
CA ALA A 86 22.28 -18.77 -13.05
C ALA A 86 23.76 -19.18 -13.10
N SER A 87 24.45 -19.27 -11.96
CA SER A 87 25.85 -19.70 -11.90
C SER A 87 26.06 -21.17 -12.28
N HIS A 88 25.06 -22.03 -12.06
CA HIS A 88 25.12 -23.47 -12.34
C HIS A 88 23.99 -23.96 -13.26
N ASN A 89 23.15 -23.04 -13.75
CA ASN A 89 22.07 -23.36 -14.68
C ASN A 89 21.87 -22.22 -15.70
N ALA A 90 22.50 -22.38 -16.87
CA ALA A 90 22.42 -21.43 -17.97
C ALA A 90 20.98 -21.10 -18.42
N LYS A 91 19.99 -21.99 -18.20
CA LYS A 91 18.58 -21.73 -18.56
C LYS A 91 17.94 -20.60 -17.73
N ARG A 92 18.60 -20.14 -16.67
CA ARG A 92 18.14 -19.04 -15.80
C ARG A 92 18.58 -17.66 -16.29
N VAL A 93 19.26 -17.58 -17.43
CA VAL A 93 19.68 -16.37 -18.11
C VAL A 93 18.87 -16.21 -19.42
N PRO A 94 18.57 -14.99 -19.91
CA PRO A 94 17.87 -14.78 -21.19
C PRO A 94 18.49 -15.56 -22.37
N LYS A 95 17.66 -16.06 -23.29
CA LYS A 95 18.08 -16.92 -24.43
C LYS A 95 19.32 -16.40 -25.16
N ARG A 96 19.39 -15.09 -25.43
CA ARG A 96 20.53 -14.42 -26.09
C ARG A 96 21.88 -14.62 -25.37
N LEU A 97 21.87 -14.72 -24.05
CA LEU A 97 23.06 -14.90 -23.21
C LEU A 97 23.31 -16.37 -22.83
N GLN A 98 22.39 -17.29 -23.15
CA GLN A 98 22.52 -18.70 -22.74
C GLN A 98 23.70 -19.40 -23.40
N ARG A 99 24.01 -19.10 -24.67
CA ARG A 99 25.17 -19.68 -25.36
C ARG A 99 26.47 -19.32 -24.65
N ARG A 100 26.64 -18.03 -24.32
CA ARG A 100 27.78 -17.52 -23.55
C ARG A 100 27.84 -18.12 -22.15
N ALA A 101 26.72 -18.16 -21.44
CA ALA A 101 26.66 -18.75 -20.10
C ALA A 101 27.04 -20.24 -20.09
N LYS A 102 26.62 -21.02 -21.10
CA LYS A 102 27.03 -22.42 -21.25
C LYS A 102 28.54 -22.56 -21.48
N LYS A 103 29.11 -21.69 -22.33
CA LYS A 103 30.55 -21.67 -22.61
C LYS A 103 31.34 -21.32 -21.34
N GLU A 104 30.97 -20.25 -20.64
CA GLU A 104 31.58 -19.85 -19.37
C GLU A 104 31.46 -20.95 -18.29
N MET A 105 30.30 -21.61 -18.21
CA MET A 105 30.09 -22.72 -17.27
C MET A 105 30.96 -23.94 -17.56
N ALA A 106 31.24 -24.21 -18.85
CA ALA A 106 32.13 -25.29 -19.28
C ALA A 106 33.61 -24.91 -19.05
N GLU A 107 34.00 -23.66 -19.33
CA GLU A 107 35.32 -23.11 -19.00
C GLU A 107 35.62 -23.21 -17.50
N ASP A 108 34.62 -22.95 -16.66
CA ASP A 108 34.75 -23.00 -15.20
C ASP A 108 34.57 -24.41 -14.60
N ASN A 109 34.33 -25.45 -15.42
CA ASN A 109 33.99 -26.81 -14.97
C ASN A 109 32.87 -26.84 -13.90
N THR A 110 31.85 -25.98 -14.04
CA THR A 110 30.77 -25.88 -13.04
C THR A 110 29.92 -27.15 -12.97
N PRO A 111 29.63 -27.67 -11.74
CA PRO A 111 28.83 -28.88 -11.61
C PRO A 111 27.38 -28.62 -12.02
N THR A 112 26.94 -29.27 -13.09
CA THR A 112 25.58 -29.14 -13.62
C THR A 112 24.65 -30.14 -12.95
N VAL A 113 23.97 -29.71 -11.88
CA VAL A 113 22.97 -30.56 -11.20
C VAL A 113 21.67 -30.60 -12.01
N THR A 114 21.42 -31.69 -12.72
CA THR A 114 20.11 -31.94 -13.35
C THR A 114 19.15 -32.56 -12.33
N ALA A 115 17.84 -32.32 -12.47
CA ALA A 115 16.84 -32.88 -11.55
C ALA A 115 16.84 -34.42 -11.53
N ARG A 116 17.32 -35.05 -12.61
CA ARG A 116 17.44 -36.52 -12.72
C ARG A 116 18.64 -37.08 -11.96
N SER A 117 19.72 -36.31 -11.76
CA SER A 117 20.90 -36.77 -10.99
C SER A 117 20.80 -36.49 -9.48
N ARG A 118 19.74 -35.82 -9.02
CA ARG A 118 19.53 -35.57 -7.58
C ARG A 118 19.11 -36.85 -6.87
N LYS A 119 19.87 -37.26 -5.85
CA LYS A 119 19.46 -38.30 -4.92
C LYS A 119 18.11 -37.91 -4.28
N LYS A 120 17.16 -38.85 -4.26
CA LYS A 120 15.85 -38.64 -3.62
C LYS A 120 16.05 -38.36 -2.13
N THR A 121 15.41 -37.33 -1.60
CA THR A 121 15.42 -37.06 -0.15
C THR A 121 14.68 -38.17 0.60
N GLY A 122 15.03 -38.43 1.87
CA GLY A 122 14.38 -39.45 2.70
C GLY A 122 12.85 -39.31 2.73
N HIS A 123 12.35 -38.08 2.89
CA HIS A 123 10.91 -37.81 2.85
C HIS A 123 10.26 -38.10 1.49
N MET A 124 10.98 -37.91 0.38
CA MET A 124 10.47 -38.26 -0.95
C MET A 124 10.44 -39.77 -1.17
N ARG A 125 11.43 -40.51 -0.63
CA ARG A 125 11.42 -41.98 -0.62
C ARG A 125 10.20 -42.51 0.14
N LEU A 126 9.95 -41.98 1.34
CA LEU A 126 8.80 -42.35 2.17
C LEU A 126 7.45 -42.01 1.50
N ARG A 127 7.37 -40.89 0.77
CA ARG A 127 6.19 -40.55 -0.05
C ARG A 127 6.00 -41.48 -1.24
N ASP A 128 7.06 -41.83 -1.94
CA ASP A 128 6.99 -42.77 -3.06
C ASP A 128 6.59 -44.17 -2.56
N GLU A 129 7.12 -44.58 -1.40
CA GLU A 129 6.78 -45.84 -0.75
C GLU A 129 5.32 -45.87 -0.28
N THR A 130 4.85 -44.83 0.40
CA THR A 130 3.43 -44.71 0.79
C THR A 130 2.50 -44.66 -0.42
N ALA A 131 2.88 -43.96 -1.49
CA ALA A 131 2.11 -43.96 -2.74
C ALA A 131 2.08 -45.34 -3.40
N ARG A 132 3.18 -46.10 -3.36
CA ARG A 132 3.22 -47.51 -3.82
C ARG A 132 2.32 -48.39 -2.96
N ARG A 133 2.40 -48.28 -1.64
CA ARG A 133 1.52 -49.02 -0.71
C ARG A 133 0.04 -48.70 -0.96
N LEU A 134 -0.30 -47.43 -1.16
CA LEU A 134 -1.67 -47.03 -1.48
C LEU A 134 -2.14 -47.56 -2.84
N LYS A 135 -1.28 -47.55 -3.87
CA LYS A 135 -1.59 -48.16 -5.17
C LYS A 135 -1.81 -49.66 -5.05
N GLN A 136 -0.96 -50.36 -4.29
CA GLN A 136 -1.10 -51.79 -4.02
C GLN A 136 -2.39 -52.09 -3.26
N LEU A 137 -2.74 -51.28 -2.24
CA LEU A 137 -4.01 -51.40 -1.53
C LEU A 137 -5.20 -51.18 -2.47
N SER A 138 -5.17 -50.15 -3.31
CA SER A 138 -6.26 -49.93 -4.29
C SER A 138 -6.37 -51.06 -5.31
N ALA A 139 -5.24 -51.62 -5.76
CA ALA A 139 -5.22 -52.75 -6.67
C ALA A 139 -5.76 -54.02 -6.00
N LYS A 140 -5.38 -54.29 -4.75
CA LYS A 140 -5.92 -55.41 -3.95
C LYS A 140 -7.42 -55.29 -3.70
N VAL A 141 -7.91 -54.08 -3.38
CA VAL A 141 -9.34 -53.83 -3.21
C VAL A 141 -10.10 -54.02 -4.53
N LYS A 142 -9.52 -53.56 -5.66
CA LYS A 142 -10.11 -53.79 -6.99
C LYS A 142 -10.13 -55.28 -7.35
N ALA A 143 -9.02 -55.99 -7.17
CA ALA A 143 -8.92 -57.42 -7.43
C ALA A 143 -9.85 -58.25 -6.51
N LYS A 144 -10.01 -57.88 -5.24
CA LYS A 144 -10.98 -58.52 -4.34
C LYS A 144 -12.43 -58.28 -4.80
N LYS A 145 -12.72 -57.10 -5.34
CA LYS A 145 -14.03 -56.78 -5.92
C LYS A 145 -14.29 -57.56 -7.22
N GLU A 146 -13.25 -57.76 -8.03
CA GLU A 146 -13.29 -58.56 -9.28
C GLU A 146 -13.43 -60.06 -8.97
N ALA A 147 -12.65 -60.62 -8.03
CA ALA A 147 -12.76 -62.01 -7.60
C ALA A 147 -14.09 -62.32 -6.88
N ALA A 148 -14.67 -61.35 -6.17
CA ALA A 148 -16.03 -61.47 -5.63
C ALA A 148 -17.11 -61.43 -6.71
N LEU A 149 -16.80 -60.92 -7.92
CA LEU A 149 -17.66 -61.01 -9.10
C LEU A 149 -17.49 -62.35 -9.83
N GLU A 150 -16.28 -62.91 -9.85
CA GLU A 150 -15.98 -64.20 -10.51
C GLU A 150 -16.41 -65.44 -9.70
N GLY A 151 -16.60 -65.31 -8.38
CA GLY A 151 -17.03 -66.40 -7.50
C GLY A 151 -18.50 -66.82 -7.62
N ASP A 152 -19.28 -66.18 -8.50
CA ASP A 152 -20.72 -66.42 -8.66
C ASP A 152 -21.11 -66.62 -10.13
N VAL A 153 -20.46 -67.58 -10.82
CA VAL A 153 -20.91 -68.07 -12.14
C VAL A 153 -20.59 -69.58 -12.27
N THR A 154 -21.58 -70.44 -11.98
CA THR A 154 -21.60 -71.81 -12.52
C THR A 154 -22.23 -71.77 -13.91
N VAL A 155 -21.51 -72.32 -14.88
CA VAL A 155 -21.79 -72.28 -16.31
C VAL A 155 -22.81 -73.36 -16.70
N THR A 156 -23.95 -72.97 -17.25
CA THR A 156 -24.66 -73.75 -18.29
C THR A 156 -24.64 -72.97 -19.59
N ARG A 157 -24.11 -73.62 -20.63
CA ARG A 157 -23.90 -73.10 -21.99
C ARG A 157 -25.23 -72.95 -22.73
N ASP A 158 -25.43 -71.80 -23.35
CA ASP A 158 -25.98 -71.64 -24.71
C ASP A 158 -25.52 -70.28 -25.26
N PRO A 159 -25.29 -70.12 -26.58
CA PRO A 159 -24.67 -68.92 -27.15
C PRO A 159 -25.72 -67.88 -27.59
N PRO A 160 -25.43 -66.57 -27.42
CA PRO A 160 -25.99 -65.59 -28.35
C PRO A 160 -24.94 -64.59 -28.87
N GLU A 161 -25.02 -64.37 -30.18
CA GLU A 161 -24.43 -63.25 -30.89
C GLU A 161 -25.12 -61.92 -30.51
N ASP A 162 -24.29 -60.88 -30.45
CA ASP A 162 -24.55 -59.45 -30.62
C ASP A 162 -25.70 -58.75 -29.85
N GLY A 163 -25.28 -57.93 -28.87
CA GLY A 163 -25.99 -56.71 -28.49
C GLY A 163 -26.07 -56.40 -26.98
N ILE A 164 -25.03 -55.78 -26.41
CA ILE A 164 -25.02 -55.21 -25.03
C ILE A 164 -24.57 -53.75 -25.22
N GLN A 165 -25.33 -52.66 -25.02
CA GLN A 165 -26.40 -52.30 -24.07
C GLN A 165 -26.04 -52.52 -22.59
N ASP A 166 -25.20 -51.62 -22.08
CA ASP A 166 -25.00 -51.35 -20.66
C ASP A 166 -26.30 -50.89 -19.99
N THR A 167 -27.09 -51.83 -19.48
CA THR A 167 -28.10 -51.57 -18.44
C THR A 167 -27.58 -52.07 -17.09
N ALA A 168 -27.09 -51.15 -16.28
CA ALA A 168 -27.07 -51.31 -14.83
C ALA A 168 -28.45 -50.94 -14.28
N ALA A 169 -29.29 -51.95 -14.05
CA ALA A 169 -30.44 -51.98 -13.14
C ALA A 169 -30.66 -53.47 -12.82
N GLY A 170 -31.00 -53.94 -11.63
CA GLY A 170 -31.42 -53.34 -10.38
C GLY A 170 -31.93 -54.51 -9.53
N GLY A 171 -31.98 -54.34 -8.21
CA GLY A 171 -32.99 -55.00 -7.41
C GLY A 171 -34.09 -53.98 -7.14
N GLY A 172 -35.28 -54.22 -7.70
CA GLY A 172 -36.62 -53.63 -7.42
C GLY A 172 -36.69 -52.12 -7.20
N GLU A 173 -36.99 -51.28 -8.20
CA GLU A 173 -38.32 -50.99 -8.77
C GLU A 173 -39.38 -50.48 -7.79
N ASN A 174 -39.11 -49.30 -7.22
CA ASN A 174 -40.02 -48.15 -7.28
C ASN A 174 -39.23 -46.86 -7.00
N ALA A 175 -38.39 -46.45 -7.95
CA ALA A 175 -37.69 -45.18 -7.89
C ALA A 175 -37.50 -44.62 -9.30
N GLN A 176 -38.40 -43.73 -9.69
CA GLN A 176 -38.22 -42.80 -10.81
C GLN A 176 -36.78 -42.30 -10.83
N LYS A 177 -36.12 -42.38 -12.00
CA LYS A 177 -34.79 -41.81 -12.27
C LYS A 177 -34.70 -40.45 -11.56
N PRO A 178 -33.81 -40.24 -10.56
CA PRO A 178 -33.69 -38.93 -9.98
C PRO A 178 -33.07 -38.05 -11.06
N ALA A 179 -33.90 -37.21 -11.68
CA ALA A 179 -33.48 -36.04 -12.43
C ALA A 179 -32.26 -35.46 -11.73
N SER A 180 -31.18 -35.17 -12.48
CA SER A 180 -29.91 -34.66 -11.95
C SER A 180 -30.22 -33.77 -10.75
N ILE A 181 -29.92 -34.23 -9.53
CA ILE A 181 -30.33 -33.50 -8.33
C ILE A 181 -29.49 -32.24 -8.36
N LYS A 182 -30.02 -31.17 -8.98
CA LYS A 182 -29.42 -29.85 -8.96
C LYS A 182 -29.37 -29.54 -7.48
N PRO A 183 -28.18 -29.54 -6.84
CA PRO A 183 -28.11 -29.31 -5.41
C PRO A 183 -28.85 -28.00 -5.16
N ARG A 184 -29.86 -28.03 -4.27
CA ARG A 184 -30.65 -26.85 -3.94
C ARG A 184 -29.67 -25.69 -3.74
N LYS A 185 -29.87 -24.59 -4.48
CA LYS A 185 -29.03 -23.39 -4.34
C LYS A 185 -28.98 -23.07 -2.83
N PRO A 186 -27.81 -23.11 -2.17
CA PRO A 186 -27.76 -22.98 -0.71
C PRO A 186 -28.36 -21.64 -0.32
N ARG A 187 -29.41 -21.68 0.52
CA ARG A 187 -30.04 -20.49 1.08
C ARG A 187 -28.97 -19.68 1.82
N VAL A 188 -28.88 -18.39 1.52
CA VAL A 188 -27.90 -17.50 2.15
C VAL A 188 -28.29 -17.33 3.61
N LYS A 189 -27.33 -17.53 4.51
CA LYS A 189 -27.49 -17.09 5.90
C LYS A 189 -27.35 -15.56 5.92
N GLN A 190 -28.47 -14.88 5.80
CA GLN A 190 -28.53 -13.42 5.94
C GLN A 190 -28.18 -13.04 7.40
N ASN A 191 -27.55 -11.88 7.59
CA ASN A 191 -27.21 -11.33 8.90
C ASN A 191 -26.27 -12.22 9.76
N ALA A 192 -25.53 -13.14 9.14
CA ALA A 192 -24.58 -14.03 9.80
C ALA A 192 -23.16 -13.87 9.23
N LEU A 193 -22.16 -14.02 10.10
CA LEU A 193 -20.76 -13.99 9.70
C LEU A 193 -20.41 -15.18 8.81
N LYS A 194 -19.71 -14.90 7.71
CA LYS A 194 -19.27 -15.92 6.75
C LYS A 194 -18.00 -16.59 7.24
N LYS A 195 -17.87 -17.89 6.95
CA LYS A 195 -16.64 -18.65 7.16
C LYS A 195 -15.78 -18.58 5.88
N PRO A 196 -14.44 -18.61 6.01
CA PRO A 196 -13.56 -18.67 4.85
C PRO A 196 -13.82 -19.94 4.02
N PRO A 197 -13.58 -19.89 2.69
CA PRO A 197 -13.78 -21.04 1.83
C PRO A 197 -12.84 -22.18 2.22
N ASN A 198 -13.32 -23.41 2.09
CA ASN A 198 -12.53 -24.60 2.41
C ASN A 198 -11.31 -24.69 1.47
N PRO A 199 -10.08 -24.59 1.99
CA PRO A 199 -8.90 -24.71 1.16
C PRO A 199 -8.71 -26.17 0.69
N PRO A 200 -7.92 -26.39 -0.38
CA PRO A 200 -7.52 -27.73 -0.79
C PRO A 200 -6.92 -28.51 0.38
N ALA A 201 -7.19 -29.82 0.47
CA ALA A 201 -6.82 -30.65 1.63
C ALA A 201 -5.35 -30.51 2.06
N LYS A 202 -4.43 -30.40 1.09
CA LYS A 202 -2.98 -30.16 1.32
C LYS A 202 -2.67 -28.91 2.14
N PHE A 203 -3.48 -27.87 2.02
CA PHE A 203 -3.28 -26.58 2.67
C PHE A 203 -4.18 -26.37 3.89
N ARG A 204 -5.14 -27.26 4.14
CA ARG A 204 -6.11 -27.14 5.24
C ARG A 204 -5.44 -27.00 6.60
N LYS A 205 -4.50 -27.89 6.94
CA LYS A 205 -3.74 -27.82 8.21
C LYS A 205 -2.91 -26.53 8.37
N ARG A 206 -2.54 -25.87 7.26
CA ARG A 206 -1.73 -24.63 7.27
C ARG A 206 -2.57 -23.35 7.43
N GLN A 207 -3.89 -23.48 7.31
CA GLN A 207 -4.86 -22.38 7.31
C GLN A 207 -5.85 -22.46 8.47
N ILE A 208 -5.50 -23.18 9.55
CA ILE A 208 -6.39 -23.34 10.71
C ILE A 208 -6.64 -21.99 11.39
N HIS A 209 -5.58 -21.25 11.72
CA HIS A 209 -5.66 -19.97 12.43
C HIS A 209 -5.65 -18.75 11.49
N LYS A 210 -5.44 -18.96 10.17
CA LYS A 210 -5.25 -17.89 9.21
C LYS A 210 -5.79 -18.23 7.83
N THR A 211 -6.38 -17.25 7.18
CA THR A 211 -6.84 -17.34 5.80
C THR A 211 -5.74 -16.87 4.86
N TRP A 212 -5.52 -17.60 3.77
CA TRP A 212 -4.59 -17.16 2.73
C TRP A 212 -5.30 -16.23 1.74
N LEU A 213 -4.64 -15.13 1.40
CA LEU A 213 -5.06 -14.26 0.30
C LEU A 213 -5.06 -15.02 -1.03
N PRO A 214 -5.83 -14.59 -2.05
CA PRO A 214 -5.85 -15.23 -3.36
C PRO A 214 -4.44 -15.34 -3.98
N THR A 215 -3.58 -14.36 -3.74
CA THR A 215 -2.22 -14.30 -4.30
C THR A 215 -1.14 -14.85 -3.34
N HIS A 216 -1.53 -15.50 -2.23
CA HIS A 216 -0.60 -15.94 -1.18
C HIS A 216 0.58 -16.77 -1.71
N MET A 217 0.36 -17.66 -2.67
CA MET A 217 1.43 -18.49 -3.28
C MET A 217 2.44 -17.68 -4.10
N PHE A 218 2.05 -16.53 -4.63
CA PHE A 218 2.93 -15.60 -5.32
C PHE A 218 3.74 -14.79 -4.30
N LEU A 219 3.05 -14.22 -3.30
CA LEU A 219 3.61 -13.32 -2.29
C LEU A 219 4.58 -14.03 -1.34
N THR A 220 4.22 -15.21 -0.80
CA THR A 220 5.10 -16.00 0.08
C THR A 220 6.48 -16.32 -0.51
N LYS A 221 6.59 -16.36 -1.84
CA LYS A 221 7.86 -16.63 -2.54
C LYS A 221 8.72 -15.38 -2.74
N ARG A 222 8.18 -14.19 -2.49
CA ARG A 222 8.77 -12.90 -2.88
C ARG A 222 8.76 -11.85 -1.76
N ALA A 223 7.94 -12.04 -0.73
CA ALA A 223 7.74 -11.15 0.40
C ALA A 223 7.92 -11.90 1.73
N HIS A 224 8.29 -11.15 2.77
CA HIS A 224 8.17 -11.59 4.16
C HIS A 224 6.70 -11.53 4.56
N MET A 225 6.16 -12.63 5.08
CA MET A 225 4.76 -12.75 5.48
C MET A 225 4.61 -12.62 6.98
N THR A 226 3.39 -12.38 7.45
CA THR A 226 3.06 -12.49 8.89
C THR A 226 3.41 -13.87 9.45
N PRO A 227 3.91 -13.94 10.70
CA PRO A 227 4.21 -15.21 11.36
C PRO A 227 2.97 -16.13 11.38
N PRO A 228 3.12 -17.46 11.27
CA PRO A 228 1.96 -18.35 11.22
C PRO A 228 1.05 -18.36 12.46
N LYS A 229 1.61 -18.08 13.64
CA LYS A 229 0.88 -18.04 14.92
C LYS A 229 0.26 -16.66 15.21
N GLU A 230 0.75 -15.61 14.55
CA GLU A 230 0.33 -14.22 14.75
C GLU A 230 -0.15 -13.62 13.41
N PRO A 231 -1.28 -14.09 12.87
CA PRO A 231 -1.84 -13.53 11.65
C PRO A 231 -2.48 -12.16 11.92
N LEU A 232 -2.14 -11.17 11.11
CA LEU A 232 -2.82 -9.87 11.14
C LEU A 232 -4.24 -10.03 10.60
N TRP A 233 -5.22 -9.67 11.42
CA TRP A 233 -6.65 -9.68 11.09
C TRP A 233 -7.15 -11.04 10.56
N ARG A 234 -6.58 -12.14 11.07
CA ARG A 234 -6.85 -13.53 10.63
C ARG A 234 -6.42 -13.83 9.18
N PHE A 235 -5.59 -12.99 8.57
CA PHE A 235 -5.02 -13.21 7.24
C PHE A 235 -3.50 -13.38 7.28
N ALA A 236 -2.98 -14.13 6.31
CA ALA A 236 -1.55 -14.18 6.04
C ALA A 236 -1.16 -13.07 5.05
N ILE A 237 -0.75 -11.91 5.58
CA ILE A 237 -0.51 -10.66 4.83
C ILE A 237 0.99 -10.49 4.53
N PRO A 238 1.38 -9.98 3.34
CA PRO A 238 2.75 -9.60 3.05
C PRO A 238 3.16 -8.34 3.84
N LEU A 239 4.25 -8.42 4.59
CA LEU A 239 4.80 -7.30 5.36
C LEU A 239 5.66 -6.39 4.49
N THR A 240 6.65 -6.96 3.79
CA THR A 240 7.55 -6.23 2.87
C THR A 240 8.15 -7.21 1.84
N PRO A 241 8.41 -6.78 0.59
CA PRO A 241 9.19 -7.56 -0.38
C PRO A 241 10.56 -7.95 0.16
N THR A 242 11.12 -9.07 -0.33
CA THR A 242 12.49 -9.48 0.03
C THR A 242 13.57 -8.55 -0.53
N MET A 243 13.24 -7.79 -1.58
CA MET A 243 14.12 -6.77 -2.14
C MET A 243 13.97 -5.46 -1.37
N LYS A 244 15.10 -4.83 -1.03
CA LYS A 244 15.10 -3.50 -0.40
C LYS A 244 14.40 -2.49 -1.31
N GLY A 245 13.22 -2.04 -0.87
CA GLY A 245 12.26 -1.33 -1.72
C GLY A 245 12.07 0.15 -1.40
N TYR A 246 12.52 0.69 -0.26
CA TYR A 246 12.11 2.02 0.23
C TYR A 246 12.17 3.14 -0.84
N ARG A 247 13.35 3.46 -1.39
CA ARG A 247 13.50 4.48 -2.45
C ARG A 247 12.88 4.07 -3.80
N PRO A 248 13.00 2.81 -4.26
CA PRO A 248 12.24 2.34 -5.42
C PRO A 248 10.72 2.50 -5.30
N THR A 249 10.13 2.21 -4.14
CA THR A 249 8.70 2.35 -3.86
C THR A 249 8.29 3.80 -4.01
N HIS A 250 9.01 4.73 -3.35
CA HIS A 250 8.79 6.17 -3.52
C HIS A 250 8.79 6.55 -5.02
N ARG A 251 9.88 6.26 -5.74
CA ARG A 251 10.02 6.60 -7.16
C ARG A 251 8.93 5.98 -8.04
N SER A 252 8.54 4.73 -7.78
CA SER A 252 7.48 4.06 -8.53
C SER A 252 6.08 4.58 -8.21
N SER A 253 5.86 5.12 -7.00
CA SER A 253 4.58 5.70 -6.61
C SER A 253 4.42 7.16 -7.02
N THR A 254 5.51 7.94 -7.11
CA THR A 254 5.45 9.39 -7.35
C THR A 254 5.95 9.81 -8.73
N GLN A 255 7.09 9.28 -9.18
CA GLN A 255 7.78 9.77 -10.37
C GLN A 255 7.48 8.95 -11.62
N ARG A 256 7.82 7.65 -11.60
CA ARG A 256 7.79 6.76 -12.76
C ARG A 256 7.54 5.32 -12.36
N GLY A 257 6.44 4.77 -12.81
CA GLY A 257 6.07 3.37 -12.62
C GLY A 257 4.75 3.22 -11.86
N ALA A 258 4.54 2.05 -11.28
CA ALA A 258 3.40 1.78 -10.42
C ALA A 258 3.74 0.72 -9.36
N VAL A 259 3.06 0.81 -8.22
CA VAL A 259 3.12 -0.17 -7.14
C VAL A 259 1.72 -0.71 -6.88
N ALA A 260 1.57 -2.02 -6.76
CA ALA A 260 0.30 -2.69 -6.49
C ALA A 260 0.31 -3.48 -5.18
N TRP A 261 -0.85 -3.60 -4.54
CA TRP A 261 -1.05 -4.36 -3.31
C TRP A 261 -2.25 -5.29 -3.42
N ASP A 262 -2.13 -6.50 -2.87
CA ASP A 262 -3.28 -7.40 -2.69
C ASP A 262 -4.02 -6.99 -1.41
N MET A 263 -5.14 -6.28 -1.60
CA MET A 263 -6.00 -5.75 -0.55
C MET A 263 -7.22 -6.62 -0.28
N SER A 264 -7.19 -7.89 -0.70
CA SER A 264 -8.32 -8.81 -0.50
C SER A 264 -8.66 -9.07 0.99
N TYR A 265 -7.82 -8.65 1.94
CA TYR A 265 -8.18 -8.67 3.37
C TYR A 265 -9.16 -7.55 3.77
N MET A 266 -9.36 -6.52 2.95
CA MET A 266 -10.33 -5.45 3.20
C MET A 266 -11.73 -6.03 3.25
N SER A 267 -12.46 -5.72 4.32
CA SER A 267 -13.75 -6.35 4.56
C SER A 267 -14.86 -5.64 3.80
N THR A 268 -15.74 -6.42 3.17
CA THR A 268 -16.88 -5.88 2.39
C THR A 268 -18.19 -6.41 2.96
N ILE A 269 -19.12 -5.51 3.22
CA ILE A 269 -20.50 -5.78 3.66
C ILE A 269 -21.43 -5.38 2.51
N GLY A 270 -22.34 -6.27 2.14
CA GLY A 270 -23.42 -5.96 1.20
C GLY A 270 -24.69 -5.56 1.95
N LEU A 271 -25.32 -4.49 1.49
CA LEU A 271 -26.63 -4.03 1.95
C LEU A 271 -27.63 -4.18 0.81
N GLU A 272 -28.81 -4.73 1.08
CA GLU A 272 -29.90 -4.85 0.11
C GLU A 272 -31.25 -4.50 0.76
N GLY A 273 -31.99 -3.56 0.18
CA GLY A 273 -33.26 -3.09 0.75
C GLY A 273 -33.80 -1.85 0.03
N PRO A 274 -34.95 -1.30 0.48
CA PRO A 274 -35.45 -0.03 -0.03
C PRO A 274 -34.45 1.10 0.20
N GLU A 275 -34.38 2.05 -0.73
CA GLU A 275 -33.40 3.16 -0.69
C GLU A 275 -33.48 3.91 0.64
N LYS A 276 -34.66 4.39 1.03
CA LYS A 276 -34.89 5.16 2.27
C LYS A 276 -34.41 4.42 3.53
N SER A 277 -34.61 3.10 3.60
CA SER A 277 -34.19 2.28 4.74
C SER A 277 -32.68 2.13 4.82
N ILE A 278 -32.00 2.00 3.68
CA ILE A 278 -30.53 2.00 3.62
C ILE A 278 -29.98 3.39 3.97
N GLU A 279 -30.61 4.47 3.50
CA GLU A 279 -30.22 5.83 3.89
C GLU A 279 -30.33 6.04 5.41
N GLY A 280 -31.46 5.63 6.01
CA GLY A 280 -31.66 5.69 7.46
C GLY A 280 -30.62 4.87 8.24
N LEU A 281 -30.29 3.67 7.75
CA LEU A 281 -29.22 2.84 8.32
C LEU A 281 -27.85 3.52 8.25
N LEU A 282 -27.48 4.09 7.10
CA LEU A 282 -26.19 4.74 6.92
C LEU A 282 -26.09 6.03 7.76
N LYS A 283 -27.17 6.81 7.87
CA LYS A 283 -27.24 7.97 8.77
C LYS A 283 -27.03 7.58 10.23
N ALA A 284 -27.66 6.48 10.68
CA ALA A 284 -27.50 5.97 12.05
C ALA A 284 -26.07 5.44 12.36
N VAL A 285 -25.29 5.10 11.33
CA VAL A 285 -23.87 4.71 11.46
C VAL A 285 -22.94 5.94 11.33
N GLY A 286 -23.50 7.14 11.38
CA GLY A 286 -22.74 8.39 11.33
C GLY A 286 -22.10 8.67 9.99
N LEU A 287 -22.74 8.27 8.88
CA LEU A 287 -22.35 8.69 7.52
C LEU A 287 -22.72 10.17 7.26
N ASP A 288 -22.62 10.99 8.31
CA ASP A 288 -22.87 12.42 8.37
C ASP A 288 -22.06 13.01 9.53
N GLY A 289 -21.38 14.12 9.28
CA GLY A 289 -20.57 14.86 10.25
C GLY A 289 -20.69 16.38 10.07
N GLY A 290 -21.71 16.87 9.36
CA GLY A 290 -21.94 18.31 9.18
C GLY A 290 -22.87 18.67 8.01
N ASP A 291 -23.85 19.52 8.33
CA ASP A 291 -24.87 20.22 7.51
C ASP A 291 -25.73 19.38 6.54
N LEU A 292 -26.93 19.03 7.00
CA LEU A 292 -27.94 18.22 6.30
C LEU A 292 -28.38 18.79 4.94
N ALA A 293 -28.29 20.11 4.73
CA ALA A 293 -28.72 20.77 3.50
C ALA A 293 -27.64 20.75 2.38
N GLN A 294 -26.36 20.78 2.74
CA GLN A 294 -25.25 20.80 1.79
C GLN A 294 -24.35 19.55 1.86
N GLY A 295 -24.62 18.63 2.78
CA GLY A 295 -23.85 17.41 3.00
C GLY A 295 -24.04 16.32 1.94
N VAL A 296 -23.51 15.14 2.24
CA VAL A 296 -23.51 13.95 1.36
C VAL A 296 -24.93 13.49 1.01
N TRP A 297 -25.93 13.83 1.82
CA TRP A 297 -27.33 13.47 1.57
C TRP A 297 -28.09 14.47 0.69
N GLY A 298 -27.55 15.69 0.53
CA GLY A 298 -28.13 16.80 -0.25
C GLY A 298 -27.78 16.75 -1.74
N THR A 299 -27.59 17.93 -2.35
CA THR A 299 -27.29 18.06 -3.80
C THR A 299 -25.93 17.48 -4.19
N ARG A 300 -24.91 17.65 -3.34
CA ARG A 300 -23.53 17.20 -3.59
C ARG A 300 -23.43 15.68 -3.77
N GLY A 301 -24.26 14.91 -3.06
CA GLY A 301 -24.24 13.44 -3.12
C GLY A 301 -25.20 12.81 -4.11
N LYS A 302 -25.90 13.57 -4.97
CA LYS A 302 -26.78 13.00 -6.01
C LYS A 302 -26.05 11.97 -6.89
N LYS A 303 -24.82 12.26 -7.32
CA LYS A 303 -23.97 11.37 -8.13
C LYS A 303 -23.47 10.13 -7.36
N TRP A 304 -23.34 10.24 -6.04
CA TRP A 304 -23.01 9.11 -5.18
C TRP A 304 -24.21 8.18 -5.01
N LYS A 305 -25.40 8.73 -4.72
CA LYS A 305 -26.67 7.98 -4.63
C LYS A 305 -27.11 7.34 -5.95
N SER A 306 -26.67 7.90 -7.09
CA SER A 306 -26.88 7.28 -8.40
C SER A 306 -25.93 6.09 -8.67
N GLY A 307 -24.87 5.91 -7.88
CA GLY A 307 -23.94 4.77 -8.00
C GLY A 307 -22.77 4.99 -8.96
N VAL A 308 -22.49 6.23 -9.38
CA VAL A 308 -21.33 6.57 -10.24
C VAL A 308 -20.15 7.14 -9.45
N ARG A 309 -20.36 7.42 -8.15
CA ARG A 309 -19.30 7.87 -7.24
C ARG A 309 -19.18 6.96 -6.04
N ALA A 310 -17.98 6.86 -5.48
CA ALA A 310 -17.72 6.29 -4.18
C ALA A 310 -17.77 7.40 -3.12
N TRP A 311 -18.13 7.04 -1.89
CA TRP A 311 -17.96 7.91 -0.73
C TRP A 311 -16.87 7.34 0.14
N GLU A 312 -15.96 8.18 0.63
CA GLU A 312 -14.93 7.81 1.59
C GLU A 312 -15.01 8.71 2.81
N GLY A 313 -15.01 8.12 4.00
CA GLY A 313 -15.08 8.86 5.25
C GLY A 313 -15.11 7.97 6.48
N TRP A 314 -15.37 8.58 7.63
CA TRP A 314 -15.42 7.89 8.92
C TRP A 314 -16.83 7.37 9.21
N LEU A 315 -16.89 6.17 9.80
CA LEU A 315 -18.10 5.62 10.40
C LEU A 315 -18.03 5.70 11.91
N PHE A 316 -19.17 5.97 12.55
CA PHE A 316 -19.28 6.17 13.98
C PHE A 316 -20.31 5.22 14.60
N ASP A 317 -20.11 4.93 15.88
CA ASP A 317 -21.11 4.27 16.72
C ASP A 317 -21.88 5.35 17.48
N GLN A 318 -23.11 5.64 17.04
CA GLN A 318 -23.99 6.66 17.63
C GLN A 318 -24.95 6.12 18.70
N ARG A 319 -24.79 4.86 19.13
CA ARG A 319 -25.67 4.26 20.15
C ARG A 319 -25.49 4.85 21.55
N ASN A 320 -24.31 5.41 21.83
CA ASN A 320 -23.98 6.04 23.11
C ASN A 320 -23.91 7.56 22.95
N SER A 321 -24.12 8.31 24.04
CA SER A 321 -24.14 9.78 24.04
C SER A 321 -22.86 10.44 23.51
N ALA A 322 -21.73 9.73 23.48
CA ALA A 322 -20.50 10.15 22.79
C ALA A 322 -20.31 9.33 21.50
N SER A 323 -20.28 10.01 20.35
CA SER A 323 -20.07 9.41 19.03
C SER A 323 -18.66 8.78 18.95
N LYS A 324 -18.56 7.45 18.94
CA LYS A 324 -17.27 6.75 18.91
C LYS A 324 -16.86 6.40 17.49
N ALA A 325 -15.75 6.94 17.02
CA ALA A 325 -15.18 6.59 15.71
C ALA A 325 -14.82 5.09 15.64
N ILE A 326 -15.33 4.40 14.60
CA ILE A 326 -15.09 2.97 14.39
C ILE A 326 -13.88 2.78 13.48
N ALA A 327 -14.01 3.19 12.21
CA ALA A 327 -13.00 3.02 11.17
C ALA A 327 -13.36 3.87 9.94
N PRO A 328 -12.37 4.22 9.10
CA PRO A 328 -12.63 4.74 7.76
C PRO A 328 -13.27 3.65 6.89
N ALA A 329 -14.24 4.04 6.06
CA ALA A 329 -14.94 3.16 5.15
C ALA A 329 -15.20 3.81 3.79
N THR A 330 -15.34 2.97 2.77
CA THR A 330 -15.78 3.35 1.44
C THR A 330 -17.19 2.80 1.21
N VAL A 331 -18.14 3.65 0.82
CA VAL A 331 -19.52 3.22 0.51
C VAL A 331 -19.82 3.47 -0.96
N ILE A 332 -20.27 2.41 -1.64
CA ILE A 332 -20.54 2.42 -3.09
C ILE A 332 -21.96 1.91 -3.33
N TRP A 333 -22.79 2.73 -3.97
CA TRP A 333 -24.12 2.33 -4.43
C TRP A 333 -24.04 1.59 -5.76
N CYS A 334 -24.93 0.62 -5.98
CA CYS A 334 -25.12 0.05 -7.31
C CYS A 334 -25.77 1.11 -8.23
N ALA A 335 -25.22 1.28 -9.42
CA ALA A 335 -25.81 2.15 -10.44
C ALA A 335 -27.23 1.69 -10.79
N ARG A 336 -28.11 2.65 -11.12
CA ARG A 336 -29.49 2.35 -11.53
C ARG A 336 -29.47 1.68 -12.90
N GLU A 337 -30.23 0.59 -13.04
CA GLU A 337 -30.55 0.08 -14.38
C GLU A 337 -31.43 1.11 -15.09
N ARG A 338 -31.07 1.51 -16.31
CA ARG A 338 -32.02 2.19 -17.18
C ARG A 338 -33.10 1.17 -17.51
N GLN A 339 -34.32 1.41 -17.06
CA GLN A 339 -35.48 0.85 -17.75
C GLN A 339 -35.49 1.51 -19.13
N SER A 340 -35.38 0.72 -20.19
CA SER A 340 -35.54 1.20 -21.56
C SER A 340 -36.95 1.76 -21.70
N GLU A 341 -37.08 3.07 -21.89
CA GLU A 341 -38.35 3.71 -22.25
C GLU A 341 -38.75 3.44 -23.72
N ASP A 342 -37.98 2.64 -24.47
CA ASP A 342 -38.18 2.40 -25.91
C ASP A 342 -38.35 0.91 -26.27
N VAL A 343 -39.36 0.22 -25.71
CA VAL A 343 -39.91 -1.00 -26.33
C VAL A 343 -41.43 -0.92 -26.33
N GLU A 344 -41.94 -0.45 -27.47
CA GLU A 344 -43.25 -0.71 -28.08
C GLU A 344 -44.51 -0.51 -27.22
N MET A 345 -45.22 0.56 -27.60
CA MET A 345 -46.66 0.77 -27.43
C MET A 345 -47.46 -0.51 -27.75
N THR A 346 -47.80 -1.30 -26.72
CA THR A 346 -48.98 -2.17 -26.76
C THR A 346 -49.80 -1.93 -25.49
N ALA A 347 -51.09 -1.72 -25.73
CA ALA A 347 -52.00 -1.03 -24.84
C ALA A 347 -52.29 -1.79 -23.54
N SER A 348 -52.00 -1.15 -22.41
CA SER A 348 -52.94 -1.01 -21.28
C SER A 348 -52.39 0.05 -20.33
N ASN A 349 -52.93 1.26 -20.48
CA ASN A 349 -52.69 2.39 -19.60
C ASN A 349 -53.14 2.07 -18.16
N ILE A 350 -52.19 1.72 -17.31
CA ILE A 350 -52.26 2.04 -15.89
C ILE A 350 -50.98 2.85 -15.60
N PRO A 351 -51.08 4.14 -15.25
CA PRO A 351 -49.90 4.92 -14.88
C PRO A 351 -49.27 4.29 -13.64
N GLY A 352 -48.06 3.76 -13.78
CA GLY A 352 -47.32 3.12 -12.68
C GLY A 352 -47.27 4.06 -11.48
N THR A 353 -47.99 3.69 -10.42
CA THR A 353 -48.07 4.45 -9.18
C THR A 353 -46.68 4.59 -8.56
N SER A 354 -46.45 5.70 -7.88
CA SER A 354 -45.21 6.00 -7.12
C SER A 354 -44.79 4.90 -6.13
N GLU A 355 -45.68 3.93 -5.86
CA GLU A 355 -45.46 2.76 -5.03
C GLU A 355 -44.54 1.70 -5.65
N GLU A 356 -44.50 1.52 -6.97
CA GLU A 356 -43.61 0.52 -7.60
C GLU A 356 -42.13 0.95 -7.55
N LYS A 357 -41.87 2.25 -7.73
CA LYS A 357 -40.54 2.85 -7.49
C LYS A 357 -40.12 2.74 -6.02
N ALA A 358 -41.07 2.73 -5.07
CA ALA A 358 -40.80 2.54 -3.64
C ALA A 358 -40.50 1.08 -3.27
N LYS A 359 -40.94 0.10 -4.07
CA LYS A 359 -40.66 -1.34 -3.88
C LYS A 359 -39.32 -1.79 -4.48
N ALA A 360 -38.67 -0.98 -5.32
CA ALA A 360 -37.39 -1.31 -5.94
C ALA A 360 -36.26 -1.43 -4.89
N ARG A 361 -35.70 -2.64 -4.76
CA ARG A 361 -34.63 -2.94 -3.81
C ARG A 361 -33.28 -2.48 -4.40
N ARG A 362 -32.59 -1.61 -3.66
CA ARG A 362 -31.22 -1.20 -4.01
C ARG A 362 -30.19 -2.04 -3.30
N LYS A 363 -28.99 -2.07 -3.90
CA LYS A 363 -27.79 -2.72 -3.35
C LYS A 363 -26.70 -1.68 -3.11
N ALA A 364 -26.00 -1.78 -1.99
CA ALA A 364 -24.83 -0.98 -1.67
C ALA A 364 -23.72 -1.85 -1.06
N LEU A 365 -22.46 -1.46 -1.27
CA LEU A 365 -21.29 -2.10 -0.68
C LEU A 365 -20.64 -1.13 0.32
N VAL A 366 -20.41 -1.61 1.54
CA VAL A 366 -19.64 -0.90 2.56
C VAL A 366 -18.32 -1.65 2.74
N ARG A 367 -17.21 -0.99 2.40
CA ARG A 367 -15.86 -1.52 2.54
C ARG A 367 -15.18 -0.88 3.73
N VAL A 368 -14.64 -1.69 4.63
CA VAL A 368 -13.99 -1.24 5.86
C VAL A 368 -12.71 -2.03 6.11
N HIS A 369 -11.75 -1.41 6.78
CA HIS A 369 -10.55 -2.10 7.23
C HIS A 369 -10.92 -3.25 8.20
N PRO A 370 -10.31 -4.45 8.10
CA PRO A 370 -10.72 -5.63 8.86
C PRO A 370 -10.59 -5.47 10.38
N ALA A 371 -9.73 -4.57 10.87
CA ALA A 371 -9.63 -4.27 12.30
C ALA A 371 -10.91 -3.63 12.87
N GLY A 372 -11.59 -2.77 12.10
CA GLY A 372 -12.88 -2.15 12.50
C GLY A 372 -14.11 -2.98 12.11
N PHE A 373 -13.94 -4.03 11.31
CA PHE A 373 -15.05 -4.80 10.74
C PHE A 373 -15.97 -5.41 11.80
N LEU A 374 -15.41 -6.03 12.86
CA LEU A 374 -16.22 -6.73 13.85
C LEU A 374 -17.08 -5.75 14.66
N GLN A 375 -16.52 -4.59 15.01
CA GLN A 375 -17.25 -3.52 15.68
C GLN A 375 -18.37 -3.00 14.79
N LEU A 376 -18.05 -2.67 13.53
CA LEU A 376 -19.04 -2.21 12.55
C LEU A 376 -20.17 -3.23 12.33
N TRP A 377 -19.82 -4.52 12.20
CA TRP A 377 -20.81 -5.60 12.02
C TRP A 377 -21.78 -5.70 13.20
N LYS A 378 -21.27 -5.58 14.44
CA LYS A 378 -22.10 -5.57 15.66
C LYS A 378 -23.01 -4.35 15.74
N THR A 379 -22.66 -3.24 15.11
CA THR A 379 -23.49 -2.02 15.06
C THR A 379 -24.52 -2.08 13.92
N ILE A 380 -24.11 -2.49 12.71
CA ILE A 380 -24.97 -2.52 11.51
C ILE A 380 -26.09 -3.56 11.64
N VAL A 381 -25.80 -4.77 12.12
CA VAL A 381 -26.80 -5.86 12.11
C VAL A 381 -28.04 -5.54 12.96
N PRO A 382 -27.92 -5.04 14.21
CA PRO A 382 -29.08 -4.59 14.98
C PRO A 382 -29.81 -3.42 14.31
N LEU A 383 -29.09 -2.40 13.82
CA LEU A 383 -29.71 -1.25 13.16
C LEU A 383 -30.51 -1.67 11.92
N ALA A 384 -29.99 -2.60 11.12
CA ALA A 384 -30.66 -3.12 9.93
C ALA A 384 -31.98 -3.85 10.25
N LYS A 385 -32.09 -4.46 11.44
CA LYS A 385 -33.33 -5.09 11.93
C LYS A 385 -34.36 -4.07 12.43
N VAL A 386 -33.90 -2.94 12.95
CA VAL A 386 -34.77 -1.86 13.47
C VAL A 386 -35.43 -1.08 12.34
N GLN A 387 -34.73 -0.92 11.20
CA GLN A 387 -35.29 -0.25 10.04
C GLN A 387 -36.51 -1.01 9.48
N LYS A 388 -37.58 -0.27 9.18
CA LYS A 388 -38.79 -0.77 8.51
C LYS A 388 -38.95 -0.04 7.17
N PRO A 389 -39.03 -0.73 6.02
CA PRO A 389 -38.80 -2.17 5.79
C PRO A 389 -37.37 -2.62 6.11
N HIS A 390 -37.20 -3.92 6.38
CA HIS A 390 -35.92 -4.49 6.81
C HIS A 390 -34.84 -4.39 5.73
N VAL A 391 -33.60 -4.11 6.15
CA VAL A 391 -32.42 -4.11 5.28
C VAL A 391 -31.67 -5.44 5.45
N ASN A 392 -31.39 -6.12 4.35
CA ASN A 392 -30.58 -7.33 4.35
C ASN A 392 -29.09 -6.98 4.42
N VAL A 393 -28.37 -7.65 5.32
CA VAL A 393 -26.92 -7.49 5.49
C VAL A 393 -26.21 -8.81 5.15
N GLU A 394 -25.27 -8.78 4.21
CA GLU A 394 -24.45 -9.93 3.81
C GLU A 394 -22.96 -9.67 4.08
N ASP A 395 -22.26 -10.66 4.66
CA ASP A 395 -20.80 -10.68 4.76
C ASP A 395 -20.17 -11.21 3.45
N ILE A 396 -19.47 -10.34 2.72
CA ILE A 396 -18.90 -10.62 1.38
C ILE A 396 -17.36 -10.71 1.43
N ARG A 397 -16.75 -10.77 2.62
CA ARG A 397 -15.27 -10.76 2.81
C ARG A 397 -14.49 -11.80 2.01
N PHE A 398 -15.07 -12.98 1.78
CA PHE A 398 -14.41 -14.09 1.08
C PHE A 398 -14.95 -14.33 -0.33
N GLU A 399 -15.83 -13.46 -0.84
CA GLU A 399 -16.35 -13.52 -2.20
C GLU A 399 -15.77 -12.43 -3.11
N ILE A 400 -15.51 -11.24 -2.58
CA ILE A 400 -14.88 -10.14 -3.30
C ILE A 400 -13.46 -9.97 -2.77
N GLY A 401 -12.48 -9.98 -3.67
CA GLY A 401 -11.13 -9.54 -3.38
C GLY A 401 -10.84 -8.19 -4.04
N SER A 402 -9.70 -7.59 -3.70
CA SER A 402 -9.34 -6.28 -4.22
C SER A 402 -7.86 -6.10 -4.44
N ILE A 403 -7.52 -5.33 -5.47
CA ILE A 403 -6.15 -4.93 -5.81
C ILE A 403 -6.12 -3.41 -5.78
N GLU A 404 -5.21 -2.83 -5.00
CA GLU A 404 -4.91 -1.41 -5.06
C GLU A 404 -3.66 -1.19 -5.92
N ILE A 405 -3.65 -0.15 -6.74
CA ILE A 405 -2.48 0.27 -7.51
C ILE A 405 -2.34 1.79 -7.50
N THR A 406 -1.13 2.25 -7.23
CA THR A 406 -0.78 3.67 -7.10
C THR A 406 0.42 4.00 -7.98
N GLY A 407 0.41 5.21 -8.54
CA GLY A 407 1.52 5.82 -9.26
C GLY A 407 1.23 6.09 -10.73
N PRO A 408 2.13 6.78 -11.44
CA PRO A 408 1.79 7.32 -12.75
C PRO A 408 1.51 6.29 -13.86
N GLY A 409 2.09 5.09 -13.75
CA GLY A 409 1.85 3.98 -14.67
C GLY A 409 0.67 3.09 -14.27
N SER A 410 -0.16 3.51 -13.31
CA SER A 410 -1.25 2.69 -12.77
C SER A 410 -2.38 2.47 -13.78
N ALA A 411 -2.85 3.54 -14.43
CA ALA A 411 -3.91 3.46 -15.44
C ALA A 411 -3.47 2.64 -16.65
N GLU A 412 -2.27 2.90 -17.18
CA GLU A 412 -1.66 2.12 -18.26
C GLU A 412 -1.63 0.62 -17.94
N ALA A 413 -1.13 0.25 -16.75
CA ALA A 413 -1.02 -1.16 -16.35
C ALA A 413 -2.38 -1.83 -16.15
N LEU A 414 -3.38 -1.10 -15.67
CA LEU A 414 -4.74 -1.60 -15.51
C LEU A 414 -5.41 -1.82 -16.87
N VAL A 415 -5.29 -0.87 -17.80
CA VAL A 415 -5.83 -1.02 -19.16
C VAL A 415 -5.19 -2.19 -19.88
N GLY A 416 -3.87 -2.37 -19.75
CA GLY A 416 -3.17 -3.52 -20.34
C GLY A 416 -3.51 -4.87 -19.71
N ALA A 417 -3.95 -4.89 -18.44
CA ALA A 417 -4.30 -6.10 -17.72
C ALA A 417 -5.80 -6.47 -17.81
N LEU A 418 -6.69 -5.49 -17.93
CA LEU A 418 -8.15 -5.64 -17.89
C LEU A 418 -8.74 -5.41 -19.28
N TRP A 419 -9.15 -6.50 -19.92
CA TRP A 419 -9.70 -6.51 -21.28
C TRP A 419 -11.22 -6.69 -21.25
N PRO A 420 -12.02 -5.67 -21.55
CA PRO A 420 -13.48 -5.78 -21.55
C PRO A 420 -13.97 -6.91 -22.47
N THR A 421 -14.99 -7.69 -22.07
CA THR A 421 -15.51 -8.78 -22.92
C THR A 421 -16.16 -8.25 -24.19
N GLN A 422 -16.85 -7.10 -24.10
CA GLN A 422 -17.57 -6.49 -25.22
C GLN A 422 -16.66 -5.78 -26.23
N LEU A 423 -15.35 -6.01 -26.19
CA LEU A 423 -14.35 -5.35 -27.03
C LEU A 423 -14.23 -6.03 -28.41
N GLY A 424 -15.36 -6.29 -29.08
CA GLY A 424 -15.34 -6.38 -30.55
C GLY A 424 -14.88 -5.03 -31.10
N ASP A 425 -14.16 -5.02 -32.23
CA ASP A 425 -13.58 -3.84 -32.92
C ASP A 425 -13.67 -2.53 -32.12
N HIS A 426 -12.57 -2.13 -31.46
CA HIS A 426 -12.42 -0.90 -30.65
C HIS A 426 -12.98 0.39 -31.29
N ARG A 427 -13.28 0.38 -32.60
CA ARG A 427 -13.80 1.48 -33.39
C ARG A 427 -15.33 1.57 -33.44
N LYS A 428 -16.07 0.60 -32.88
CA LYS A 428 -17.55 0.50 -33.01
C LYS A 428 -18.33 0.85 -31.73
N HIS A 429 -17.66 1.04 -30.59
CA HIS A 429 -18.33 1.35 -29.32
C HIS A 429 -18.30 2.86 -29.01
N PRO A 430 -19.44 3.49 -28.69
CA PRO A 430 -19.48 4.88 -28.26
C PRO A 430 -18.62 5.11 -27.01
N LEU A 431 -17.97 6.28 -26.93
CA LEU A 431 -17.22 6.75 -25.75
C LEU A 431 -18.10 6.83 -24.48
N ASP A 432 -19.41 6.85 -24.66
CA ASP A 432 -20.41 6.83 -23.59
C ASP A 432 -20.51 5.48 -22.87
N THR A 433 -19.88 4.42 -23.38
CA THR A 433 -19.86 3.11 -22.71
C THR A 433 -18.59 2.93 -21.88
N PRO A 434 -18.65 2.29 -20.69
CA PRO A 434 -17.44 2.02 -19.89
C PRO A 434 -16.36 1.26 -20.68
N SER A 435 -16.77 0.30 -21.51
CA SER A 435 -15.87 -0.49 -22.36
C SER A 435 -15.17 0.33 -23.44
N GLY A 436 -15.86 1.33 -24.01
CA GLY A 436 -15.30 2.25 -25.02
C GLY A 436 -14.39 3.32 -24.41
N LEU A 437 -14.74 3.84 -23.22
CA LEU A 437 -13.92 4.83 -22.52
C LEU A 437 -12.63 4.22 -21.91
N TRP A 438 -12.69 2.97 -21.46
CA TRP A 438 -11.61 2.33 -20.71
C TRP A 438 -10.22 2.37 -21.39
N PRO A 439 -10.07 2.08 -22.70
CA PRO A 439 -8.79 2.20 -23.40
C PRO A 439 -8.22 3.64 -23.41
N VAL A 440 -9.09 4.66 -23.51
CA VAL A 440 -8.69 6.08 -23.57
C VAL A 440 -8.04 6.52 -22.25
N LEU A 441 -8.51 5.97 -21.12
CA LEU A 441 -7.96 6.25 -19.79
C LEU A 441 -6.53 5.75 -19.60
N GLY A 442 -6.01 4.89 -20.49
CA GLY A 442 -4.63 4.40 -20.42
C GLY A 442 -3.57 5.51 -20.52
N SER A 443 -3.90 6.64 -21.17
CA SER A 443 -3.03 7.81 -21.29
C SER A 443 -3.02 8.70 -20.05
N VAL A 444 -3.89 8.47 -19.07
CA VAL A 444 -3.97 9.28 -17.84
C VAL A 444 -2.77 8.96 -16.94
N THR A 445 -1.85 9.91 -16.84
CA THR A 445 -0.62 9.77 -16.03
C THR A 445 -0.86 10.03 -14.55
N ASN A 446 -1.75 10.94 -14.16
CA ASN A 446 -2.12 11.12 -12.76
C ASN A 446 -3.60 10.74 -12.57
N PRO A 447 -3.91 9.66 -11.83
CA PRO A 447 -5.31 9.32 -11.54
C PRO A 447 -6.04 10.40 -10.73
N ALA A 448 -5.33 11.35 -10.10
CA ALA A 448 -5.95 12.49 -9.42
C ALA A 448 -6.55 13.53 -10.39
N SER A 449 -6.23 13.45 -11.69
CA SER A 449 -6.84 14.29 -12.73
C SER A 449 -8.25 13.84 -13.10
N LEU A 450 -8.66 12.64 -12.69
CA LEU A 450 -10.02 12.15 -12.87
C LEU A 450 -10.97 12.91 -11.93
N PRO A 451 -12.28 12.96 -12.26
CA PRO A 451 -13.26 13.48 -11.33
C PRO A 451 -13.17 12.75 -9.97
N LYS A 452 -13.48 13.47 -8.89
CA LYS A 452 -13.35 12.93 -7.53
C LYS A 452 -14.20 11.66 -7.38
N ASP A 453 -13.59 10.60 -6.82
CA ASP A 453 -14.20 9.33 -6.42
C ASP A 453 -15.02 8.61 -7.51
N VAL A 454 -14.54 8.61 -8.76
CA VAL A 454 -15.19 7.91 -9.89
C VAL A 454 -15.29 6.41 -9.63
N VAL A 455 -16.43 5.81 -9.98
CA VAL A 455 -16.66 4.37 -10.02
C VAL A 455 -16.87 3.92 -11.47
N LEU A 456 -16.22 2.83 -11.89
CA LEU A 456 -16.34 2.21 -13.21
C LEU A 456 -16.73 0.74 -13.06
N GLY A 457 -17.81 0.30 -13.68
CA GLY A 457 -18.25 -1.10 -13.65
C GLY A 457 -18.38 -1.71 -15.04
N PHE A 458 -17.68 -2.81 -15.32
CA PHE A 458 -17.80 -3.57 -16.56
C PHE A 458 -17.28 -5.01 -16.40
N ASN A 459 -17.57 -5.86 -17.39
CA ASN A 459 -17.10 -7.25 -17.41
C ASN A 459 -15.82 -7.39 -18.25
N ILE A 460 -14.88 -8.20 -17.78
CA ILE A 460 -13.62 -8.51 -18.48
C ILE A 460 -13.55 -9.96 -18.89
N SER A 461 -12.76 -10.21 -19.95
CA SER A 461 -12.28 -11.54 -20.32
C SER A 461 -11.16 -12.01 -19.37
N ASP A 462 -10.90 -13.33 -19.33
CA ASP A 462 -9.82 -13.89 -18.49
C ASP A 462 -8.44 -13.34 -18.92
N PRO A 463 -7.74 -12.58 -18.05
CA PRO A 463 -6.46 -11.95 -18.38
C PRO A 463 -5.36 -12.94 -18.77
N ARG A 464 -5.53 -14.23 -18.41
CA ARG A 464 -4.56 -15.27 -18.76
C ARG A 464 -4.55 -15.59 -20.25
N LEU A 465 -5.63 -15.31 -20.99
CA LEU A 465 -5.66 -15.45 -22.45
C LEU A 465 -4.67 -14.48 -23.10
N HIS A 466 -4.62 -13.26 -22.58
CA HIS A 466 -3.78 -12.15 -23.06
C HIS A 466 -2.35 -12.12 -22.47
N HIS A 467 -1.89 -13.22 -21.85
CA HIS A 467 -0.56 -13.27 -21.23
C HIS A 467 0.50 -13.87 -22.18
N PRO A 468 1.72 -13.29 -22.32
CA PRO A 468 2.22 -12.12 -21.60
C PRO A 468 1.57 -10.81 -22.08
N PRO A 469 1.24 -9.89 -21.17
CA PRO A 469 0.66 -8.61 -21.56
C PRO A 469 1.64 -7.80 -22.40
N THR A 470 1.12 -7.17 -23.45
CA THR A 470 1.85 -6.24 -24.31
C THR A 470 1.60 -4.81 -23.85
N ALA A 471 2.59 -3.94 -24.04
CA ALA A 471 2.42 -2.51 -23.76
C ALA A 471 1.30 -1.94 -24.64
N VAL A 472 0.36 -1.22 -24.02
CA VAL A 472 -0.73 -0.54 -24.69
C VAL A 472 -0.17 0.65 -25.47
N PRO A 473 -0.58 0.89 -26.73
CA PRO A 473 -0.19 2.09 -27.45
C PRO A 473 -0.80 3.30 -26.75
N LEU A 474 0.05 4.10 -26.10
CA LEU A 474 -0.39 5.32 -25.43
C LEU A 474 -0.69 6.40 -26.47
N LEU A 475 -1.88 6.98 -26.40
CA LEU A 475 -2.27 8.11 -27.22
C LEU A 475 -1.47 9.34 -26.75
N ARG A 476 -0.47 9.74 -27.53
CA ARG A 476 0.40 10.90 -27.25
C ARG A 476 0.22 12.05 -28.24
N ASP A 477 -0.72 11.92 -29.16
CA ASP A 477 -1.02 12.95 -30.16
C ASP A 477 -1.73 14.14 -29.51
N ALA A 478 -1.47 15.35 -30.01
CA ALA A 478 -2.06 16.57 -29.49
C ALA A 478 -3.60 16.53 -29.53
N LYS A 479 -4.19 16.00 -30.60
CA LYS A 479 -5.63 15.80 -30.75
C LYS A 479 -6.19 14.81 -29.72
N SER A 480 -5.53 13.67 -29.55
CA SER A 480 -5.95 12.67 -28.56
C SER A 480 -5.88 13.21 -27.12
N HIS A 481 -4.94 14.13 -26.86
CA HIS A 481 -4.85 14.82 -25.58
C HIS A 481 -5.98 15.84 -25.37
N SER A 482 -6.35 16.62 -26.40
CA SER A 482 -7.53 17.51 -26.31
C SER A 482 -8.81 16.73 -26.10
N ASP A 483 -8.98 15.59 -26.79
CA ASP A 483 -10.14 14.73 -26.67
C ASP A 483 -10.23 14.13 -25.26
N LEU A 484 -9.10 13.67 -24.69
CA LEU A 484 -9.04 13.22 -23.30
C LEU A 484 -9.42 14.32 -22.32
N MET A 485 -8.93 15.55 -22.52
CA MET A 485 -9.29 16.68 -21.65
C MET A 485 -10.78 17.02 -21.72
N ALA A 486 -11.38 16.96 -22.92
CA ALA A 486 -12.82 17.13 -23.09
C ALA A 486 -13.62 16.07 -22.32
N VAL A 487 -13.19 14.81 -22.39
CA VAL A 487 -13.82 13.68 -21.66
C VAL A 487 -13.64 13.79 -20.14
N LEU A 488 -12.50 14.30 -19.67
CA LEU A 488 -12.28 14.54 -18.24
C LEU A 488 -13.16 15.69 -17.71
N ALA A 489 -13.47 16.68 -18.55
CA ALA A 489 -14.36 17.78 -18.23
C ALA A 489 -15.84 17.36 -18.26
N ASP A 490 -16.30 16.77 -19.36
CA ASP A 490 -17.65 16.19 -19.48
C ASP A 490 -17.57 14.67 -19.33
N TRP A 491 -17.62 14.20 -18.08
CA TRP A 491 -17.50 12.78 -17.75
C TRP A 491 -18.78 12.01 -18.13
N PRO A 492 -18.80 11.25 -19.25
CA PRO A 492 -20.05 10.74 -19.83
C PRO A 492 -20.70 9.64 -18.97
N LEU A 493 -19.87 8.88 -18.24
CA LEU A 493 -20.32 7.77 -17.42
C LEU A 493 -21.18 8.19 -16.21
N ASP A 494 -21.23 9.50 -15.91
CA ASP A 494 -22.21 10.05 -14.96
C ASP A 494 -23.65 9.77 -15.38
N ARG A 495 -23.91 9.60 -16.68
CA ARG A 495 -25.24 9.39 -17.25
C ARG A 495 -25.48 7.97 -17.75
N THR A 496 -24.42 7.25 -18.13
CA THR A 496 -24.52 6.02 -18.93
C THR A 496 -24.00 4.76 -18.24
N GLN A 497 -23.48 4.85 -17.01
CA GLN A 497 -22.96 3.67 -16.29
C GLN A 497 -24.04 2.61 -16.03
N PRO A 498 -23.89 1.38 -16.54
CA PRO A 498 -24.82 0.29 -16.26
C PRO A 498 -24.67 -0.23 -14.82
N ALA A 499 -25.67 -0.95 -14.34
CA ALA A 499 -25.60 -1.64 -13.05
C ALA A 499 -24.46 -2.68 -13.05
N PRO A 500 -23.43 -2.54 -12.19
CA PRO A 500 -22.29 -3.44 -12.24
C PRO A 500 -22.68 -4.85 -11.78
N ALA A 501 -22.40 -5.86 -12.61
CA ALA A 501 -22.71 -7.26 -12.33
C ALA A 501 -22.01 -7.81 -11.06
N LEU A 502 -21.00 -7.12 -10.52
CA LEU A 502 -20.31 -7.49 -9.29
C LEU A 502 -21.25 -7.48 -8.06
N PHE A 503 -22.27 -6.61 -8.04
CA PHE A 503 -23.26 -6.57 -6.95
C PHE A 503 -24.13 -7.83 -6.91
N ASP A 504 -24.31 -8.51 -8.05
CA ASP A 504 -25.07 -9.74 -8.11
C ASP A 504 -24.25 -10.98 -7.72
N ARG A 505 -24.83 -11.81 -6.85
CA ARG A 505 -24.20 -13.02 -6.33
C ARG A 505 -24.08 -14.10 -7.40
N SER A 506 -25.09 -14.24 -8.27
CA SER A 506 -25.07 -15.23 -9.36
C SER A 506 -23.86 -15.00 -10.26
N CYS A 507 -23.69 -13.75 -10.69
CA CYS A 507 -22.59 -13.34 -11.56
C CYS A 507 -21.22 -13.61 -10.91
N ARG A 508 -21.02 -13.24 -9.63
CA ARG A 508 -19.76 -13.52 -8.91
C ARG A 508 -19.43 -15.02 -8.84
N LEU A 509 -20.44 -15.84 -8.53
CA LEU A 509 -20.26 -17.29 -8.41
C LEU A 509 -20.07 -17.97 -9.76
N SER A 510 -20.78 -17.50 -10.81
CA SER A 510 -20.65 -17.98 -12.18
C SER A 510 -19.23 -17.76 -12.70
N ALA A 511 -18.73 -16.52 -12.61
CA ALA A 511 -17.36 -16.17 -13.00
C ALA A 511 -16.31 -17.04 -12.28
N SER A 512 -16.50 -17.24 -10.96
CA SER A 512 -15.58 -18.04 -10.14
C SER A 512 -15.61 -19.55 -10.44
N ARG A 513 -16.70 -20.07 -11.00
CA ARG A 513 -16.87 -21.50 -11.34
C ARG A 513 -16.44 -21.80 -12.79
N ALA A 514 -16.67 -20.86 -13.70
CA ALA A 514 -16.33 -21.00 -15.11
C ALA A 514 -14.84 -20.79 -15.42
N LEU A 515 -14.02 -20.36 -14.45
CA LEU A 515 -12.56 -20.21 -14.63
C LEU A 515 -11.87 -21.51 -15.08
N PRO A 516 -11.24 -21.54 -16.26
CA PRO A 516 -10.54 -22.73 -16.75
C PRO A 516 -9.24 -23.00 -15.99
N SER A 517 -8.81 -24.27 -16.02
CA SER A 517 -7.52 -24.67 -15.45
C SER A 517 -6.34 -24.05 -16.21
N GLN A 518 -5.22 -23.80 -15.51
CA GLN A 518 -4.02 -23.27 -16.15
C GLN A 518 -3.48 -24.19 -17.27
N LYS A 519 -3.64 -25.51 -17.13
CA LYS A 519 -3.23 -26.49 -18.15
C LYS A 519 -4.06 -26.32 -19.43
N SER A 520 -5.37 -26.08 -19.30
CA SER A 520 -6.26 -25.83 -20.44
C SER A 520 -5.87 -24.55 -21.19
N ILE A 521 -5.56 -23.46 -20.47
CA ILE A 521 -5.12 -22.20 -21.09
C ILE A 521 -3.77 -22.39 -21.79
N ASN A 522 -2.81 -23.08 -21.16
CA ASN A 522 -1.51 -23.33 -21.77
C ASN A 522 -1.61 -24.20 -23.04
N ARG A 523 -2.55 -25.15 -23.09
CA ARG A 523 -2.84 -25.92 -24.31
C ARG A 523 -3.33 -25.01 -25.43
N ARG A 524 -4.35 -24.19 -25.17
CA ARG A 524 -4.86 -23.19 -26.13
C ARG A 524 -3.77 -22.25 -26.66
N LYS A 525 -2.85 -21.81 -25.81
CA LYS A 525 -1.70 -20.97 -26.23
C LYS A 525 -0.69 -21.71 -27.09
N THR A 526 -0.58 -23.02 -26.93
CA THR A 526 0.31 -23.86 -27.73
C THR A 526 -0.31 -24.14 -29.09
N ASP A 527 -1.64 -24.28 -29.12
CA ASP A 527 -2.42 -24.51 -30.34
C ASP A 527 -2.58 -23.22 -31.18
N ALA A 528 -2.45 -22.04 -30.55
CA ALA A 528 -2.50 -20.74 -31.23
C ALA A 528 -1.25 -20.48 -32.08
N VAL A 529 -1.42 -19.76 -33.20
CA VAL A 529 -0.33 -19.35 -34.09
C VAL A 529 0.69 -18.49 -33.32
N PRO A 530 2.01 -18.72 -33.48
CA PRO A 530 3.04 -17.92 -32.81
C PRO A 530 2.83 -16.41 -33.01
N GLY A 531 2.73 -15.67 -31.90
CA GLY A 531 2.51 -14.22 -31.91
C GLY A 531 1.04 -13.79 -31.86
N LYS A 532 0.07 -14.69 -32.10
CA LYS A 532 -1.36 -14.40 -31.93
C LYS A 532 -1.86 -14.87 -30.56
N LEU A 533 -2.85 -14.15 -30.03
CA LEU A 533 -3.51 -14.51 -28.78
C LEU A 533 -4.61 -15.55 -29.04
N PRO A 534 -4.91 -16.45 -28.07
CA PRO A 534 -6.01 -17.39 -28.22
C PRO A 534 -7.35 -16.65 -28.28
N GLU A 535 -8.20 -17.03 -29.24
CA GLU A 535 -9.54 -16.43 -29.40
C GLU A 535 -10.44 -16.75 -28.19
N PRO A 536 -11.26 -15.79 -27.74
CA PRO A 536 -12.25 -16.02 -26.68
C PRO A 536 -13.34 -16.96 -27.16
N ARG A 537 -13.81 -17.84 -26.27
CA ARG A 537 -14.91 -18.79 -26.56
C ARG A 537 -16.14 -18.45 -25.71
N PRO A 538 -17.36 -18.79 -26.15
CA PRO A 538 -18.58 -18.59 -25.34
C PRO A 538 -18.56 -19.29 -23.97
N THR A 539 -17.73 -20.33 -23.82
CA THR A 539 -17.53 -21.04 -22.55
C THR A 539 -16.62 -20.31 -21.57
N ASP A 540 -15.89 -19.29 -22.02
CA ASP A 540 -14.95 -18.55 -21.18
C ASP A 540 -15.73 -17.63 -20.21
N PRO A 541 -15.20 -17.41 -18.99
CA PRO A 541 -15.93 -16.66 -17.97
C PRO A 541 -15.94 -15.16 -18.26
N ASP A 542 -17.12 -14.54 -18.12
CA ASP A 542 -17.25 -13.10 -17.94
C ASP A 542 -16.99 -12.73 -16.49
N ILE A 543 -15.90 -12.00 -16.25
CA ILE A 543 -15.48 -11.62 -14.90
C ILE A 543 -15.99 -10.21 -14.62
N PRO A 544 -16.94 -10.01 -13.69
CA PRO A 544 -17.41 -8.68 -13.34
C PRO A 544 -16.33 -7.93 -12.54
N VAL A 545 -16.08 -6.67 -12.91
CA VAL A 545 -15.10 -5.79 -12.28
C VAL A 545 -15.76 -4.49 -11.85
N LEU A 546 -15.39 -3.99 -10.68
CA LEU A 546 -15.71 -2.63 -10.24
C LEU A 546 -14.41 -1.92 -9.88
N LEU A 547 -14.11 -0.82 -10.55
CA LEU A 547 -12.98 0.03 -10.22
C LEU A 547 -13.47 1.31 -9.57
N TYR A 548 -12.70 1.84 -8.63
CA TYR A 548 -12.91 3.21 -8.17
C TYR A 548 -11.58 3.89 -7.85
N THR A 549 -11.57 5.22 -7.94
CA THR A 549 -10.43 6.04 -7.51
C THR A 549 -10.65 6.54 -6.09
N SER A 550 -9.57 6.60 -5.34
CA SER A 550 -9.52 7.18 -3.99
C SER A 550 -8.39 8.20 -3.94
N ARG A 551 -8.64 9.35 -3.31
CA ARG A 551 -7.64 10.40 -3.12
C ARG A 551 -7.57 10.82 -1.66
N ALA A 552 -6.44 10.52 -1.02
CA ALA A 552 -6.15 11.12 0.29
C ALA A 552 -5.94 12.63 0.15
N VAL A 553 -6.48 13.41 1.09
CA VAL A 553 -6.52 14.89 1.02
C VAL A 553 -5.15 15.52 0.79
N ALA A 554 -4.11 14.98 1.43
CA ALA A 554 -2.72 15.47 1.32
C ALA A 554 -1.89 14.77 0.22
N ALA A 555 -2.44 13.77 -0.47
CA ALA A 555 -1.71 13.02 -1.48
C ALA A 555 -1.75 13.70 -2.86
N SER A 556 -0.60 13.74 -3.53
CA SER A 556 -0.46 14.24 -4.92
C SER A 556 -0.93 13.25 -5.97
N GLN A 557 -0.97 11.96 -5.63
CA GLN A 557 -1.38 10.86 -6.49
C GLN A 557 -2.63 10.20 -5.91
N ALA A 558 -3.58 9.87 -6.78
CA ALA A 558 -4.72 9.02 -6.40
C ALA A 558 -4.37 7.53 -6.54
N THR A 559 -5.18 6.69 -5.90
CA THR A 559 -5.05 5.23 -5.94
C THR A 559 -6.25 4.64 -6.67
N TRP A 560 -5.99 3.68 -7.56
CA TRP A 560 -7.04 2.85 -8.14
C TRP A 560 -7.27 1.62 -7.28
N THR A 561 -8.54 1.34 -6.97
CA THR A 561 -8.94 0.09 -6.32
C THR A 561 -9.81 -0.72 -7.26
N VAL A 562 -9.37 -1.94 -7.57
CA VAL A 562 -10.07 -2.89 -8.43
C VAL A 562 -10.72 -3.96 -7.56
N LEU A 563 -12.04 -4.11 -7.68
CA LEU A 563 -12.83 -5.15 -7.00
C LEU A 563 -13.19 -6.25 -7.99
N LEU A 564 -12.96 -7.50 -7.57
CA LEU A 564 -13.11 -8.69 -8.40
C LEU A 564 -13.65 -9.85 -7.55
N PRO A 565 -14.29 -10.86 -8.15
CA PRO A 565 -14.54 -12.12 -7.46
C PRO A 565 -13.22 -12.73 -6.94
N TRP A 566 -13.24 -13.27 -5.72
CA TRP A 566 -12.06 -13.71 -4.95
C TRP A 566 -11.11 -14.61 -5.74
N LYS A 567 -11.63 -15.55 -6.53
CA LYS A 567 -10.82 -16.47 -7.35
C LYS A 567 -10.20 -15.81 -8.59
N CYS A 568 -10.82 -14.75 -9.11
CA CYS A 568 -10.37 -14.02 -10.31
C CYS A 568 -9.22 -13.04 -10.02
N VAL A 569 -9.00 -12.69 -8.75
CA VAL A 569 -7.89 -11.82 -8.32
C VAL A 569 -6.53 -12.39 -8.75
N GLN A 570 -6.31 -13.70 -8.62
CA GLN A 570 -5.03 -14.31 -8.95
C GLN A 570 -4.69 -14.16 -10.45
N PRO A 571 -5.54 -14.56 -11.42
CA PRO A 571 -5.34 -14.27 -12.84
C PRO A 571 -4.96 -12.82 -13.15
N VAL A 572 -5.74 -11.85 -12.64
CA VAL A 572 -5.51 -10.41 -12.85
C VAL A 572 -4.17 -9.97 -12.25
N TRP A 573 -3.87 -10.38 -11.02
CA TRP A 573 -2.62 -10.06 -10.34
C TRP A 573 -1.39 -10.52 -11.14
N TYR A 574 -1.42 -11.72 -11.70
CA TYR A 574 -0.33 -12.19 -12.54
C TYR A 574 -0.19 -11.32 -13.80
N SER A 575 -1.28 -11.00 -14.50
CA SER A 575 -1.19 -10.10 -15.66
C SER A 575 -0.54 -8.77 -15.30
N LEU A 576 -0.99 -8.13 -14.21
CA LEU A 576 -0.47 -6.85 -13.73
C LEU A 576 1.04 -6.89 -13.40
N MET A 577 1.51 -7.92 -12.70
CA MET A 577 2.93 -8.04 -12.30
C MET A 577 3.89 -8.26 -13.47
N TYR A 578 3.39 -8.76 -14.60
CA TYR A 578 4.18 -8.99 -15.81
C TYR A 578 4.00 -7.90 -16.85
N TYR A 579 3.15 -6.90 -16.60
CA TYR A 579 2.91 -5.78 -17.51
C TYR A 579 4.19 -4.92 -17.67
N PRO A 580 4.67 -4.69 -18.91
CA PRO A 580 5.79 -3.81 -19.20
C PRO A 580 5.30 -2.36 -19.27
N LEU A 581 5.74 -1.52 -18.32
CA LEU A 581 5.36 -0.11 -18.27
C LEU A 581 6.12 0.72 -19.31
N SER A 582 5.45 1.68 -19.94
CA SER A 582 6.04 2.62 -20.89
C SER A 582 7.18 3.45 -20.29
N THR A 583 7.13 3.73 -18.99
CA THR A 583 8.19 4.42 -18.24
C THR A 583 9.43 3.55 -17.97
N GLY A 584 9.36 2.27 -18.32
CA GLY A 584 10.40 1.27 -18.08
C GLY A 584 10.13 0.41 -16.83
N GLY A 585 10.50 -0.87 -16.93
CA GLY A 585 10.30 -1.86 -15.88
C GLY A 585 8.88 -2.43 -15.84
N ASN A 586 8.56 -3.11 -14.74
CA ASN A 586 7.25 -3.71 -14.50
C ASN A 586 6.61 -3.10 -13.25
N VAL A 587 5.31 -3.28 -13.11
CA VAL A 587 4.59 -2.96 -11.87
C VAL A 587 5.26 -3.70 -10.69
N ARG A 588 5.59 -2.96 -9.64
CA ARG A 588 6.15 -3.53 -8.40
C ARG A 588 5.00 -3.93 -7.48
N PHE A 589 5.21 -4.91 -6.62
CA PHE A 589 4.26 -5.17 -5.52
C PHE A 589 4.79 -4.59 -4.21
N GLY A 590 3.90 -4.06 -3.40
CA GLY A 590 4.20 -3.61 -2.04
C GLY A 590 3.62 -4.56 -0.99
N GLY A 591 4.21 -4.53 0.21
CA GLY A 591 3.63 -5.10 1.42
C GLY A 591 2.98 -4.02 2.28
N LEU A 592 2.62 -4.39 3.51
CA LEU A 592 2.06 -3.51 4.52
C LEU A 592 2.99 -2.32 4.84
N GLN A 593 4.30 -2.55 4.91
CA GLN A 593 5.29 -1.51 5.21
C GLN A 593 5.37 -0.46 4.08
N GLU A 594 5.34 -0.90 2.82
CA GLU A 594 5.33 0.03 1.69
C GLU A 594 4.02 0.82 1.61
N LYS A 595 2.88 0.22 2.00
CA LYS A 595 1.61 0.97 2.10
C LYS A 595 1.69 2.05 3.18
N ARG A 596 2.25 1.72 4.35
CA ARG A 596 2.51 2.68 5.44
C ARG A 596 3.48 3.78 5.01
N GLN A 597 4.54 3.43 4.29
CA GLN A 597 5.51 4.39 3.76
C GLN A 597 4.82 5.41 2.85
N ILE A 598 3.99 4.97 1.90
CA ILE A 598 3.33 5.89 0.95
C ILE A 598 2.32 6.77 1.66
N ALA A 599 1.54 6.24 2.60
CA ALA A 599 0.63 7.05 3.42
C ALA A 599 1.41 8.12 4.20
N PHE A 600 2.50 7.72 4.86
CA PHE A 600 3.38 8.64 5.60
C PHE A 600 4.02 9.71 4.72
N GLU A 601 4.55 9.33 3.54
CA GLU A 601 5.16 10.28 2.60
C GLU A 601 4.13 11.27 2.04
N ALA A 602 2.89 10.83 1.84
CA ALA A 602 1.75 11.69 1.50
C ALA A 602 1.28 12.57 2.67
N GLY A 603 1.86 12.43 3.87
CA GLY A 603 1.44 13.13 5.07
C GLY A 603 0.08 12.68 5.61
N ALA A 604 -0.44 11.53 5.16
CA ALA A 604 -1.72 10.99 5.56
C ALA A 604 -1.57 9.91 6.66
N PRO A 605 -2.36 9.95 7.75
CA PRO A 605 -2.35 8.93 8.78
C PRO A 605 -2.83 7.56 8.26
N TRP A 606 -2.17 6.50 8.71
CA TRP A 606 -2.49 5.12 8.32
C TRP A 606 -3.32 4.41 9.39
N PHE A 607 -4.52 3.96 9.01
CA PHE A 607 -5.37 3.16 9.88
C PHE A 607 -4.94 1.67 9.89
N PRO A 608 -4.89 0.99 11.06
CA PRO A 608 -5.29 1.47 12.39
C PRO A 608 -4.19 2.15 13.22
N GLY A 609 -2.91 2.03 12.82
CA GLY A 609 -1.79 2.31 13.71
C GLY A 609 -1.60 3.77 14.15
N ASP A 610 -2.02 4.73 13.33
CA ASP A 610 -1.93 6.16 13.66
C ASP A 610 -3.19 6.69 14.37
N TYR A 611 -4.12 5.82 14.75
CA TYR A 611 -5.41 6.20 15.38
C TYR A 611 -5.63 5.53 16.74
N PRO A 612 -4.78 5.78 17.75
CA PRO A 612 -4.87 5.15 19.08
C PRO A 612 -6.19 5.45 19.81
N GLY A 613 -6.90 6.52 19.44
CA GLY A 613 -8.24 6.83 19.96
C GLY A 613 -9.37 5.91 19.44
N THR A 614 -9.08 4.97 18.53
CA THR A 614 -10.03 3.95 18.05
C THR A 614 -9.77 2.59 18.70
N ALA A 615 -10.74 1.68 18.68
CA ALA A 615 -10.56 0.37 19.34
C ALA A 615 -9.48 -0.45 18.63
N ALA A 616 -9.54 -0.42 17.30
CA ALA A 616 -8.54 -1.04 16.44
C ALA A 616 -7.14 -0.44 16.61
N GLY A 617 -7.03 0.88 16.77
CA GLY A 617 -5.74 1.53 16.96
C GLY A 617 -5.14 1.26 18.35
N TRP A 618 -5.97 1.17 19.39
CA TRP A 618 -5.52 0.76 20.72
C TRP A 618 -4.98 -0.68 20.71
N GLU A 619 -5.72 -1.64 20.15
CA GLU A 619 -5.27 -3.03 20.00
C GLU A 619 -3.93 -3.12 19.24
N TRP A 620 -3.77 -2.30 18.22
CA TRP A 620 -2.52 -2.20 17.46
C TRP A 620 -1.37 -1.65 18.30
N GLU A 621 -1.60 -0.57 19.06
CA GLU A 621 -0.60 0.05 19.91
C GLU A 621 -0.14 -0.92 21.00
N VAL A 622 -1.05 -1.62 21.68
CA VAL A 622 -0.72 -2.64 22.69
C VAL A 622 0.16 -3.74 22.10
N SER A 623 -0.20 -4.27 20.92
CA SER A 623 0.60 -5.30 20.25
C SER A 623 2.00 -4.83 19.86
N GLU A 624 2.13 -3.61 19.32
CA GLU A 624 3.44 -3.06 18.94
C GLU A 624 4.25 -2.62 20.17
N ARG A 625 3.61 -2.15 21.24
CA ARG A 625 4.23 -1.85 22.54
C ARG A 625 4.88 -3.09 23.12
N GLN A 626 4.15 -4.21 23.16
CA GLN A 626 4.70 -5.48 23.65
C GLN A 626 5.91 -5.93 22.83
N LYS A 627 5.83 -5.82 21.50
CA LYS A 627 6.95 -6.15 20.61
C LYS A 627 8.17 -5.26 20.81
N ARG A 628 7.99 -3.95 21.07
CA ARG A 628 9.10 -3.04 21.41
C ARG A 628 9.69 -3.35 22.78
N LYS A 629 8.84 -3.69 23.76
CA LYS A 629 9.25 -4.16 25.10
C LYS A 629 10.11 -5.43 24.96
N ASP A 630 9.64 -6.42 24.19
CA ASP A 630 10.38 -7.65 23.92
C ASP A 630 11.70 -7.41 23.17
N GLU A 631 11.73 -6.47 22.22
CA GLU A 631 12.97 -6.11 21.53
C GLU A 631 13.98 -5.45 22.49
N TRP A 632 13.50 -4.59 23.39
CA TRP A 632 14.31 -3.93 24.40
C TRP A 632 14.82 -4.90 25.48
N THR A 633 13.98 -5.81 25.97
CA THR A 633 14.38 -6.84 26.95
C THR A 633 15.35 -7.86 26.37
N ARG A 634 15.23 -8.18 25.06
CA ARG A 634 16.16 -9.06 24.35
C ARG A 634 17.57 -8.46 24.23
N ARG A 635 17.72 -7.14 24.31
CA ARG A 635 19.02 -6.47 24.30
C ARG A 635 19.64 -6.53 25.71
N PRO A 636 20.91 -6.92 25.86
CA PRO A 636 21.57 -6.97 27.17
C PRO A 636 21.78 -5.56 27.75
N LYS A 637 22.00 -5.50 29.08
CA LYS A 637 22.39 -4.26 29.78
C LYS A 637 23.64 -3.65 29.10
N GLY A 638 23.67 -2.33 28.93
CA GLY A 638 24.74 -1.62 28.19
C GLY A 638 24.59 -1.59 26.66
N LYS A 639 23.66 -2.37 26.07
CA LYS A 639 23.27 -2.25 24.64
C LYS A 639 21.83 -1.76 24.44
N ARG A 640 21.05 -1.72 25.52
CA ARG A 640 19.71 -1.13 25.56
C ARG A 640 19.77 0.26 26.19
N ILE A 641 18.88 1.15 25.74
CA ILE A 641 18.72 2.50 26.31
C ILE A 641 18.21 2.34 27.75
N GLU A 642 18.85 3.04 28.67
CA GLU A 642 18.40 3.15 30.06
C GLU A 642 17.61 4.45 30.21
N TRP A 643 16.29 4.33 30.28
CA TRP A 643 15.41 5.50 30.32
C TRP A 643 15.41 6.23 31.66
N THR A 644 15.82 5.56 32.75
CA THR A 644 15.85 6.13 34.11
C THR A 644 17.00 7.14 34.30
N SER A 645 18.08 7.01 33.54
CA SER A 645 19.28 7.86 33.66
C SER A 645 19.30 9.04 32.68
N VAL A 646 18.24 9.23 31.89
CA VAL A 646 18.13 10.34 30.93
C VAL A 646 17.97 11.65 31.70
N ASP A 647 18.87 12.61 31.48
CA ASP A 647 18.78 13.95 32.05
C ASP A 647 17.86 14.84 31.19
N LEU A 648 16.77 15.34 31.76
CA LEU A 648 15.82 16.23 31.09
C LEU A 648 16.10 17.72 31.38
N GLY A 649 17.18 18.01 32.11
CA GLY A 649 17.51 19.35 32.58
C GLY A 649 16.64 19.79 33.76
N LEU A 650 17.10 20.85 34.44
CA LEU A 650 16.47 21.40 35.66
C LEU A 650 16.37 20.37 36.80
N GLY A 651 17.37 19.49 36.93
CA GLY A 651 17.42 18.46 37.98
C GLY A 651 16.49 17.25 37.75
N ARG A 652 15.72 17.22 36.65
CA ARG A 652 14.79 16.13 36.33
C ARG A 652 15.53 14.99 35.64
N LYS A 653 15.45 13.79 36.23
CA LYS A 653 16.04 12.56 35.67
C LYS A 653 14.95 11.52 35.41
N GLY A 654 15.14 10.79 34.32
CA GLY A 654 14.24 9.73 33.90
C GLY A 654 13.28 10.15 32.79
N GLU A 655 12.77 9.16 32.08
CA GLU A 655 11.81 9.33 30.99
C GLU A 655 10.39 9.51 31.53
N ILE A 656 9.63 10.44 30.95
CA ILE A 656 8.20 10.59 31.23
C ILE A 656 7.46 9.42 30.57
N GLY A 657 6.85 8.57 31.40
CA GLY A 657 6.22 7.32 30.97
C GLY A 657 7.22 6.24 30.55
N ALA A 658 6.72 5.22 29.85
CA ALA A 658 7.50 4.15 29.26
C ALA A 658 8.12 4.61 27.93
N GLY A 659 9.44 4.50 27.80
CA GLY A 659 10.15 4.92 26.59
C GLY A 659 9.85 4.11 25.32
N TRP A 660 9.21 2.93 25.46
CA TRP A 660 8.82 2.05 24.35
C TRP A 660 7.33 2.16 23.97
N ALA A 661 6.56 2.99 24.69
CA ALA A 661 5.12 3.11 24.54
C ALA A 661 4.70 4.58 24.32
N CYS A 662 3.49 4.76 23.79
CA CYS A 662 2.79 6.03 23.85
C CYS A 662 1.79 5.97 25.02
N ASP A 663 2.15 6.52 26.17
CA ASP A 663 1.35 6.40 27.39
C ASP A 663 0.20 7.40 27.41
N TRP A 664 -0.85 7.08 26.65
CA TRP A 664 -2.06 7.90 26.58
C TRP A 664 -2.82 7.94 27.92
N GLN A 665 -2.71 6.91 28.76
CA GLN A 665 -3.27 6.88 30.12
C GLN A 665 -2.66 7.98 30.99
N ARG A 666 -1.32 8.00 31.13
CA ARG A 666 -0.59 9.05 31.86
C ARG A 666 -0.86 10.45 31.32
N LEU A 667 -1.06 10.59 30.00
CA LEU A 667 -1.40 11.87 29.39
C LEU A 667 -2.76 12.41 29.85
N ILE A 668 -3.75 11.53 30.07
CA ILE A 668 -5.10 11.86 30.52
C ILE A 668 -5.15 12.05 32.04
N ASP A 669 -4.62 11.09 32.78
CA ASP A 669 -4.74 11.03 34.25
C ASP A 669 -3.77 11.99 34.96
N GLY A 670 -2.71 12.42 34.27
CA GLY A 670 -1.67 13.28 34.84
C GLY A 670 -0.58 12.49 35.59
N PRO A 671 0.35 13.18 36.28
CA PRO A 671 1.39 12.53 37.06
C PRO A 671 0.77 11.71 38.21
N PRO A 672 1.31 10.51 38.51
CA PRO A 672 0.82 9.71 39.63
C PRO A 672 1.03 10.47 40.95
N ALA A 673 0.05 10.39 41.85
CA ALA A 673 0.16 10.96 43.20
C ALA A 673 1.40 10.39 43.93
N GLU A 674 2.15 11.24 44.62
CA GLU A 674 3.36 10.85 45.35
C GLU A 674 3.07 9.67 46.30
N GLY A 675 3.79 8.55 46.12
CA GLY A 675 3.64 7.33 46.93
C GLY A 675 2.68 6.26 46.37
N ALA A 676 2.01 6.50 45.24
CA ALA A 676 1.21 5.46 44.59
C ALA A 676 2.12 4.37 43.98
N LYS A 677 1.90 3.10 44.35
CA LYS A 677 2.51 1.94 43.67
C LYS A 677 2.22 2.05 42.17
N PRO A 678 3.17 1.71 41.27
CA PRO A 678 2.89 1.71 39.84
C PRO A 678 1.66 0.86 39.60
N ALA A 679 0.57 1.49 39.15
CA ALA A 679 -0.67 0.79 38.85
C ALA A 679 -0.31 -0.38 37.94
N THR A 680 -0.73 -1.59 38.31
CA THR A 680 -0.63 -2.77 37.46
C THR A 680 -1.07 -2.35 36.06
N GLU A 681 -0.17 -2.44 35.07
CA GLU A 681 -0.41 -2.02 33.68
C GLU A 681 -1.65 -2.76 33.15
N THR A 682 -2.86 -2.21 33.37
CA THR A 682 -4.06 -2.76 32.76
C THR A 682 -4.05 -2.27 31.32
N ASP A 683 -3.73 -3.17 30.40
CA ASP A 683 -3.77 -2.95 28.94
C ASP A 683 -5.18 -2.56 28.41
N SER A 684 -6.16 -2.43 29.31
CA SER A 684 -7.51 -1.96 28.99
C SER A 684 -7.49 -0.53 28.51
N ARG A 685 -8.18 -0.30 27.38
CA ARG A 685 -8.39 1.03 26.82
C ARG A 685 -9.15 1.93 27.81
N PRO A 686 -8.70 3.17 28.04
CA PRO A 686 -9.45 4.15 28.84
C PRO A 686 -10.83 4.42 28.23
N ALA A 687 -11.87 4.45 29.07
CA ALA A 687 -13.26 4.61 28.61
C ALA A 687 -13.54 5.99 27.98
N THR A 688 -12.81 7.02 28.42
CA THR A 688 -12.88 8.41 27.97
C THR A 688 -12.19 8.64 26.62
N LEU A 689 -11.19 7.82 26.29
CA LEU A 689 -10.37 7.98 25.09
C LEU A 689 -11.22 7.75 23.83
N HIS A 690 -11.32 8.75 22.96
CA HIS A 690 -11.98 8.63 21.66
C HIS A 690 -11.29 9.46 20.58
N HIS A 691 -11.54 9.15 19.31
CA HIS A 691 -10.93 9.86 18.17
C HIS A 691 -11.93 10.84 17.54
N LEU A 692 -11.50 12.07 17.30
CA LEU A 692 -12.24 13.07 16.54
C LEU A 692 -11.60 13.33 15.16
N PRO A 693 -12.40 13.42 14.09
CA PRO A 693 -11.90 13.77 12.77
C PRO A 693 -11.26 15.16 12.72
N ALA A 694 -10.30 15.33 11.80
CA ALA A 694 -9.62 16.60 11.55
C ALA A 694 -10.53 17.83 11.35
N PRO A 695 -11.64 17.80 10.55
CA PRO A 695 -12.50 18.98 10.39
C PRO A 695 -13.14 19.39 11.72
N THR A 696 -13.72 18.45 12.46
CA THR A 696 -14.32 18.71 13.77
C THR A 696 -13.29 19.23 14.77
N ALA A 697 -12.06 18.69 14.76
CA ALA A 697 -10.97 19.18 15.60
C ALA A 697 -10.53 20.62 15.24
N LYS A 698 -10.51 20.98 13.95
CA LYS A 698 -10.22 22.35 13.49
C LYS A 698 -11.31 23.33 13.93
N ASP A 699 -12.57 22.93 13.83
CA ASP A 699 -13.71 23.75 14.24
C ASP A 699 -13.68 24.02 15.76
N LEU A 700 -13.32 23.01 16.57
CA LEU A 700 -13.14 23.17 18.02
C LEU A 700 -11.95 24.09 18.38
N LEU A 701 -10.87 24.07 17.59
CA LEU A 701 -9.72 24.95 17.83
C LEU A 701 -10.02 26.42 17.48
N THR A 702 -10.82 26.65 16.43
CA THR A 702 -11.15 28.01 15.96
C THR A 702 -12.26 28.66 16.78
N ASN A 703 -13.26 27.89 17.18
CA ASN A 703 -14.40 28.37 17.97
C ASN A 703 -14.51 27.59 19.30
N PRO A 704 -13.73 27.98 20.34
CA PRO A 704 -13.85 27.41 21.68
C PRO A 704 -15.16 27.86 22.34
N SER A 705 -16.26 27.23 21.95
CA SER A 705 -17.62 27.40 22.49
C SER A 705 -17.90 26.33 23.58
N PRO A 706 -19.08 26.23 24.24
CA PRO A 706 -19.30 25.33 25.38
C PRO A 706 -19.26 23.82 25.06
N LYS A 707 -18.85 23.44 23.84
CA LYS A 707 -18.55 22.05 23.42
C LYS A 707 -17.28 21.45 24.04
N THR A 708 -16.67 22.11 25.02
CA THR A 708 -15.47 21.63 25.74
C THR A 708 -15.65 20.21 26.34
N LYS A 709 -16.89 19.82 26.66
CA LYS A 709 -17.21 18.45 27.11
C LYS A 709 -16.92 17.37 26.04
N GLU A 710 -16.99 17.70 24.76
CA GLU A 710 -16.64 16.79 23.65
C GLU A 710 -15.11 16.67 23.46
N ALA A 711 -14.33 17.63 23.97
CA ALA A 711 -12.86 17.60 23.89
C ALA A 711 -12.21 16.73 24.98
N ALA A 712 -12.94 16.38 26.04
CA ALA A 712 -12.44 15.58 27.16
C ALA A 712 -12.06 14.17 26.69
N GLY A 713 -10.77 13.83 26.80
CA GLY A 713 -10.24 12.54 26.31
C GLY A 713 -10.25 12.37 24.78
N ALA A 714 -10.47 13.44 24.02
CA ALA A 714 -10.50 13.40 22.55
C ALA A 714 -9.11 13.50 21.94
N LEU A 715 -8.75 12.55 21.06
CA LEU A 715 -7.52 12.57 20.28
C LEU A 715 -7.78 13.00 18.83
N ALA A 716 -6.96 13.93 18.34
CA ALA A 716 -6.91 14.33 16.94
C ALA A 716 -5.55 14.01 16.31
N THR A 717 -5.57 13.53 15.07
CA THR A 717 -4.38 13.21 14.29
C THR A 717 -3.75 14.47 13.71
N VAL A 718 -2.43 14.57 13.83
CA VAL A 718 -1.65 15.69 13.30
C VAL A 718 -0.45 15.20 12.50
N LYS A 719 -0.12 15.96 11.46
CA LYS A 719 1.16 15.90 10.75
C LYS A 719 2.12 16.90 11.38
N LEU A 720 3.32 16.44 11.68
CA LEU A 720 4.41 17.19 12.26
C LEU A 720 5.46 17.46 11.19
N THR A 721 5.92 18.69 11.11
CA THR A 721 7.00 19.12 10.22
C THR A 721 8.10 19.74 11.06
N LEU A 722 9.29 19.13 11.06
CA LEU A 722 10.41 19.65 11.85
C LEU A 722 10.97 20.90 11.18
N ILE A 723 11.22 21.93 11.98
CA ILE A 723 11.86 23.18 11.56
C ILE A 723 13.36 23.06 11.79
N THR A 724 13.76 22.59 12.97
CA THR A 724 15.16 22.33 13.33
C THR A 724 15.64 20.98 12.81
N ARG A 725 16.95 20.83 12.61
CA ARG A 725 17.59 19.59 12.13
C ARG A 725 17.24 18.40 13.04
N GLY A 726 16.84 17.28 12.45
CA GLY A 726 16.53 16.04 13.17
C GLY A 726 15.58 15.11 12.44
N VAL A 727 15.33 13.92 13.00
CA VAL A 727 14.30 12.99 12.50
C VAL A 727 13.52 12.44 13.68
N PRO A 728 12.20 12.68 13.77
CA PRO A 728 11.40 12.18 14.88
C PRO A 728 11.31 10.66 14.77
N THR A 729 11.37 9.97 15.89
CA THR A 729 11.18 8.51 15.98
C THR A 729 9.79 8.18 16.52
N THR A 730 9.37 6.92 16.37
CA THR A 730 8.10 6.44 16.94
C THR A 730 8.15 6.52 18.48
N CYS A 731 7.04 6.88 19.12
CA CYS A 731 6.93 7.14 20.55
C CYS A 731 7.65 8.42 21.02
N ALA A 732 8.05 9.32 20.12
CA ALA A 732 8.52 10.64 20.53
C ALA A 732 7.39 11.43 21.24
N ARG A 733 7.77 12.26 22.22
CA ARG A 733 6.88 13.10 23.02
C ARG A 733 6.68 14.45 22.34
N ILE A 734 5.44 14.96 22.35
CA ILE A 734 5.08 16.25 21.77
C ILE A 734 4.70 17.19 22.91
N TYR A 735 5.48 18.27 23.06
CA TYR A 735 5.25 19.33 24.02
C TYR A 735 4.72 20.57 23.32
N ARG A 736 3.84 21.32 23.98
CA ARG A 736 3.50 22.69 23.58
C ARG A 736 4.65 23.63 23.94
N LEU A 737 4.60 24.86 23.40
CA LEU A 737 5.50 25.91 23.87
C LEU A 737 5.20 26.25 25.34
N PRO A 738 6.23 26.43 26.20
CA PRO A 738 6.03 26.80 27.59
C PRO A 738 5.16 28.05 27.74
N ARG A 739 4.14 27.99 28.61
CA ARG A 739 3.27 29.13 28.92
C ARG A 739 3.71 29.88 30.16
N LYS A 740 4.08 29.16 31.22
CA LYS A 740 4.54 29.72 32.50
C LYS A 740 5.94 30.31 32.39
N ASP A 741 6.85 29.60 31.74
CA ASP A 741 8.24 30.03 31.55
C ASP A 741 8.42 30.84 30.26
N LEU A 742 8.35 32.16 30.38
CA LEU A 742 8.49 33.09 29.26
C LEU A 742 9.92 33.15 28.71
N GLU A 743 10.94 32.90 29.53
CA GLU A 743 12.33 32.92 29.10
C GLU A 743 12.65 31.72 28.22
N LEU A 744 12.25 30.52 28.67
CA LEU A 744 12.40 29.30 27.90
C LEU A 744 11.62 29.41 26.58
N ARG A 745 10.43 30.01 26.60
CA ARG A 745 9.67 30.30 25.38
C ARG A 745 10.43 31.22 24.42
N LYS A 746 11.03 32.32 24.90
CA LYS A 746 11.85 33.22 24.07
C LYS A 746 13.04 32.47 23.45
N LYS A 747 13.72 31.61 24.23
CA LYS A 747 14.82 30.76 23.75
C LYS A 747 14.39 29.76 22.67
N TRP A 748 13.18 29.19 22.77
CA TRP A 748 12.65 28.33 21.71
C TRP A 748 12.25 29.10 20.45
N LEU A 749 11.69 30.30 20.61
CA LEU A 749 11.30 31.15 19.49
C LEU A 749 12.52 31.73 18.74
N SER A 750 13.67 31.92 19.39
CA SER A 750 14.90 32.36 18.71
C SER A 750 15.47 31.31 17.74
N LEU A 751 15.08 30.03 17.88
CA LEU A 751 15.45 28.96 16.95
C LEU A 751 14.64 28.99 15.65
N LEU A 752 13.58 29.80 15.56
CA LEU A 752 12.85 29.96 14.31
C LEU A 752 13.76 30.65 13.28
N PRO A 753 13.82 30.13 12.04
CA PRO A 753 14.50 30.85 10.97
C PRO A 753 13.80 32.19 10.78
N THR A 754 14.47 33.28 11.15
CA THR A 754 13.97 34.62 10.87
C THR A 754 13.90 34.77 9.36
N PRO A 755 12.77 35.23 8.78
CA PRO A 755 12.73 35.58 7.37
C PRO A 755 13.62 36.81 7.21
N LYS A 756 14.93 36.60 7.01
CA LYS A 756 15.80 37.70 6.60
C LYS A 756 15.21 38.22 5.29
N ALA A 757 14.69 39.43 5.38
CA ALA A 757 14.38 40.27 4.24
C ALA A 757 15.50 40.12 3.21
N LYS A 758 15.14 40.06 1.93
CA LYS A 758 16.06 40.22 0.80
C LYS A 758 16.73 41.61 0.77
N THR A 759 16.85 42.30 1.90
CA THR A 759 17.83 43.36 2.04
C THR A 759 19.18 42.66 2.02
N ARG A 760 19.98 42.95 1.00
CA ARG A 760 21.44 43.03 1.14
C ARG A 760 21.69 43.70 2.49
N GLN A 761 21.94 42.91 3.53
CA GLN A 761 22.51 43.46 4.74
C GLN A 761 23.84 44.01 4.24
N LYS A 762 23.94 45.34 4.11
CA LYS A 762 25.25 46.00 4.15
C LYS A 762 25.94 45.37 5.36
N PRO A 763 27.17 44.85 5.21
CA PRO A 763 27.84 44.19 6.31
C PRO A 763 27.76 45.15 7.48
N ILE A 764 27.00 44.76 8.51
CA ILE A 764 27.18 45.31 9.84
C ILE A 764 28.68 45.18 10.06
N ASN A 765 29.34 46.27 10.45
CA ASN A 765 30.75 46.32 10.82
C ASN A 765 31.05 45.18 11.80
N GLN A 766 31.29 43.99 11.27
CA GLN A 766 32.04 42.95 11.92
C GLN A 766 33.40 43.62 12.04
N ARG A 767 33.75 44.07 13.25
CA ARG A 767 35.14 44.32 13.58
C ARG A 767 35.88 43.05 13.14
N TRP A 768 36.59 43.14 12.03
CA TRP A 768 37.54 42.11 11.66
C TRP A 768 38.46 41.97 12.87
N PRO A 769 38.71 40.74 13.36
CA PRO A 769 39.75 40.54 14.36
C PRO A 769 41.03 41.22 13.87
N PRO A 770 41.81 41.87 14.75
CA PRO A 770 43.03 42.55 14.34
C PRO A 770 43.90 41.59 13.50
N PRO A 771 44.52 42.11 12.42
CA PRO A 771 45.29 41.30 11.49
C PRO A 771 46.36 40.52 12.24
N LEU A 772 46.43 39.22 11.97
CA LEU A 772 47.46 38.36 12.51
C LEU A 772 48.84 38.82 11.99
N PRO A 773 49.90 38.78 12.81
CA PRO A 773 51.26 38.99 12.33
C PRO A 773 51.60 38.06 11.15
N LYS A 774 52.44 38.55 10.22
CA LYS A 774 52.80 37.80 8.99
C LYS A 774 53.48 36.45 9.26
N ASP A 775 54.05 36.26 10.45
CA ASP A 775 54.71 35.02 10.89
C ASP A 775 53.79 34.01 11.59
N THR A 776 52.47 34.23 11.57
CA THR A 776 51.53 33.29 12.18
C THR A 776 51.47 31.96 11.42
N PRO A 777 51.69 30.80 12.10
CA PRO A 777 51.61 29.49 11.47
C PRO A 777 50.24 29.22 10.84
N ASP A 778 50.23 28.52 9.71
CA ASP A 778 49.01 28.29 8.90
C ASP A 778 47.89 27.57 9.68
N HIS A 779 48.24 26.69 10.62
CA HIS A 779 47.24 25.99 11.44
C HIS A 779 46.43 26.97 12.32
N VAL A 780 47.02 28.07 12.77
CA VAL A 780 46.34 29.11 13.56
C VAL A 780 45.42 29.94 12.67
N ARG A 781 45.84 30.21 11.43
CA ARG A 781 45.01 30.92 10.43
C ARG A 781 43.79 30.11 10.03
N VAL A 782 43.97 28.80 9.80
CA VAL A 782 42.89 27.87 9.49
C VAL A 782 41.95 27.69 10.68
N ALA A 783 42.45 27.61 11.91
CA ALA A 783 41.63 27.55 13.12
C ALA A 783 40.76 28.80 13.28
N ARG A 784 41.33 29.99 13.07
CA ARG A 784 40.61 31.27 13.18
C ARG A 784 39.60 31.50 12.05
N LEU A 785 39.90 31.01 10.85
CA LEU A 785 38.96 31.00 9.71
C LEU A 785 37.81 30.01 9.97
N ALA A 786 38.10 28.84 10.52
CA ALA A 786 37.07 27.88 10.91
C ALA A 786 36.17 28.46 12.01
N GLU A 787 36.74 29.14 12.99
CA GLU A 787 36.02 29.81 14.08
C GLU A 787 35.13 30.95 13.57
N SER A 788 35.59 31.75 12.60
CA SER A 788 34.77 32.82 12.00
C SER A 788 33.63 32.31 11.12
N LEU A 789 33.81 31.15 10.46
CA LEU A 789 32.74 30.47 9.72
C LEU A 789 31.68 29.88 10.66
N LEU A 790 32.09 29.37 11.83
CA LEU A 790 31.21 28.79 12.85
C LEU A 790 30.36 29.85 13.60
N ASN A 791 30.91 31.05 13.85
CA ASN A 791 30.23 32.11 14.61
C ASN A 791 29.07 32.82 13.89
N SER A 792 28.74 32.40 12.66
CA SER A 792 27.63 32.95 11.87
C SER A 792 26.40 32.04 11.78
N GLU A 793 26.45 30.86 12.42
CA GLU A 793 25.38 29.87 12.36
C GLU A 793 24.41 30.00 13.55
N PRO A 794 23.10 29.68 13.37
CA PRO A 794 22.15 29.60 14.48
C PRO A 794 22.61 28.58 15.54
N ILE A 795 22.25 28.82 16.81
CA ILE A 795 22.59 27.97 17.98
C ILE A 795 22.57 26.48 17.60
N GLN A 796 23.74 25.85 17.61
CA GLN A 796 23.89 24.46 17.20
C GLN A 796 23.36 23.49 18.28
N LEU A 797 22.84 22.34 17.84
CA LEU A 797 22.35 21.28 18.72
C LEU A 797 23.49 20.77 19.62
N GLY A 798 23.30 20.85 20.94
CA GLY A 798 24.28 20.42 21.94
C GLY A 798 25.16 21.54 22.51
N HIS A 799 24.94 22.80 22.10
CA HIS A 799 25.51 23.96 22.80
C HIS A 799 24.92 24.07 24.22
N PRO A 800 25.68 24.51 25.25
CA PRO A 800 25.16 24.73 26.60
C PRO A 800 23.92 25.64 26.64
N ASP A 801 23.86 26.58 25.70
CA ASP A 801 22.74 27.53 25.58
C ASP A 801 21.51 26.97 24.83
N TYR A 802 21.53 25.69 24.41
CA TYR A 802 20.39 25.08 23.75
C TYR A 802 19.20 24.97 24.72
N PRO A 803 17.97 25.33 24.32
CA PRO A 803 16.83 25.34 25.23
C PRO A 803 16.56 23.96 25.84
N CYS A 804 16.32 23.93 27.16
CA CYS A 804 15.88 22.72 27.85
C CYS A 804 14.47 22.29 27.40
N VAL A 805 14.16 21.00 27.59
CA VAL A 805 12.85 20.45 27.25
C VAL A 805 11.81 20.96 28.25
N PRO A 806 10.61 21.36 27.81
CA PRO A 806 9.50 21.75 28.70
C PRO A 806 9.10 20.68 29.71
N ASP A 807 8.24 21.04 30.65
CA ASP A 807 7.76 20.14 31.70
C ASP A 807 6.61 19.22 31.29
N GLU A 808 6.30 18.24 32.13
CA GLU A 808 5.21 17.27 31.89
C GLU A 808 3.84 17.97 31.71
N GLU A 809 3.63 19.13 32.34
CA GLU A 809 2.45 19.97 32.14
C GLU A 809 2.26 20.39 30.67
N ASP A 810 3.36 20.56 29.94
CA ASP A 810 3.35 20.97 28.54
C ASP A 810 3.29 19.77 27.58
N LEU A 811 3.29 18.53 28.08
CA LEU A 811 3.11 17.33 27.26
C LEU A 811 1.65 17.24 26.76
N ILE A 812 1.49 17.31 25.44
CA ILE A 812 0.18 17.34 24.76
C ILE A 812 -0.11 16.10 23.90
N GLY A 813 0.91 15.28 23.59
CA GLY A 813 0.71 14.10 22.74
C GLY A 813 1.96 13.31 22.42
N PHE A 814 1.82 12.35 21.50
CA PHE A 814 2.90 11.45 21.08
C PHE A 814 2.93 11.27 19.56
N VAL A 815 4.12 10.99 19.04
CA VAL A 815 4.38 10.64 17.63
C VAL A 815 4.15 9.15 17.44
N THR A 816 3.21 8.77 16.58
CA THR A 816 2.93 7.37 16.23
C THR A 816 3.89 6.86 15.16
N THR A 817 4.12 7.67 14.11
CA THR A 817 4.99 7.32 12.98
C THR A 817 5.91 8.51 12.66
N GLY A 818 7.22 8.38 12.89
CA GLY A 818 8.21 9.41 12.56
C GLY A 818 9.32 8.87 11.66
N ASN A 819 9.67 9.60 10.60
CA ASN A 819 10.77 9.26 9.69
C ASN A 819 11.18 10.46 8.81
N PHE A 820 12.23 10.30 8.01
CA PHE A 820 12.56 11.24 6.95
C PHE A 820 11.60 11.07 5.76
N ASN A 821 10.91 12.15 5.36
CA ASN A 821 9.97 12.13 4.25
C ASN A 821 10.68 12.48 2.94
N LEU A 822 10.76 11.49 2.03
CA LEU A 822 11.39 11.66 0.72
C LEU A 822 10.59 12.59 -0.22
N GLY A 823 9.28 12.71 -0.03
CA GLY A 823 8.42 13.59 -0.83
C GLY A 823 8.64 15.08 -0.52
N GLU A 824 8.88 15.41 0.75
CA GLU A 824 9.11 16.81 1.18
C GLU A 824 10.60 17.16 1.32
N GLY A 825 11.50 16.18 1.33
CA GLY A 825 12.94 16.40 1.54
C GLY A 825 13.30 16.85 2.95
N ARG A 826 12.39 16.67 3.92
CA ARG A 826 12.57 17.03 5.33
C ARG A 826 12.03 15.95 6.25
N ALA A 827 12.37 16.03 7.53
CA ALA A 827 11.82 15.13 8.53
C ALA A 827 10.39 15.52 8.90
N THR A 828 9.50 14.53 8.87
CA THR A 828 8.10 14.70 9.27
C THR A 828 7.71 13.62 10.26
N GLY A 829 6.60 13.84 10.95
CA GLY A 829 5.99 12.86 11.83
C GLY A 829 4.49 12.84 11.65
N ILE A 830 3.85 11.76 12.03
CA ILE A 830 2.42 11.66 12.27
C ILE A 830 2.28 11.38 13.76
N GLY A 831 1.46 12.14 14.44
CA GLY A 831 1.21 12.03 15.87
C GLY A 831 -0.26 12.26 16.19
N CYS A 832 -0.60 12.07 17.45
CA CYS A 832 -1.92 12.41 17.98
C CYS A 832 -1.76 13.37 19.15
N LEU A 833 -2.63 14.38 19.21
CA LEU A 833 -2.71 15.36 20.28
C LEU A 833 -3.99 15.14 21.09
N LEU A 834 -3.89 15.35 22.40
CA LEU A 834 -5.04 15.43 23.29
C LEU A 834 -5.64 16.84 23.20
N LEU A 835 -6.84 16.93 22.63
CA LEU A 835 -7.47 18.22 22.30
C LEU A 835 -7.73 19.08 23.53
N GLU A 836 -8.11 18.47 24.65
CA GLU A 836 -8.30 19.16 25.93
C GLU A 836 -7.07 20.00 26.33
N LYS A 837 -5.85 19.44 26.25
CA LYS A 837 -4.62 20.18 26.60
C LYS A 837 -4.22 21.25 25.58
N VAL A 838 -4.69 21.12 24.33
CA VAL A 838 -4.44 22.09 23.25
C VAL A 838 -5.40 23.28 23.36
N ILE A 839 -6.69 23.02 23.64
CA ILE A 839 -7.75 24.02 23.70
C ILE A 839 -7.74 24.77 25.03
N SER A 840 -7.47 24.09 26.15
CA SER A 840 -7.55 24.70 27.49
C SER A 840 -6.70 25.97 27.60
N PRO A 841 -7.30 27.13 27.89
CA PRO A 841 -6.60 28.25 28.48
C PRO A 841 -6.36 27.85 29.95
N THR A 842 -5.18 27.33 30.26
CA THR A 842 -4.87 26.93 31.64
C THR A 842 -4.90 28.16 32.53
N ALA A 843 -5.86 28.14 33.46
CA ALA A 843 -6.08 29.04 34.57
C ALA A 843 -4.78 29.55 35.20
N GLY A 844 -4.66 30.86 35.27
CA GLY A 844 -3.51 31.62 35.76
C GLY A 844 -3.59 33.10 35.38
N THR A 845 -4.79 33.57 35.05
CA THR A 845 -5.13 35.00 34.94
C THR A 845 -6.32 35.21 35.87
N GLU A 846 -6.19 34.72 37.10
CA GLU A 846 -6.99 35.25 38.19
C GLU A 846 -6.50 36.68 38.44
N GLN A 847 -7.48 37.54 38.63
CA GLN A 847 -7.33 38.96 38.85
C GLN A 847 -6.49 39.20 40.11
N GLU A 848 -5.20 39.46 39.96
CA GLU A 848 -4.57 40.42 40.87
C GLU A 848 -4.89 41.81 40.30
N GLN A 849 -5.89 42.46 40.89
CA GLN A 849 -5.99 43.90 40.83
C GLN A 849 -4.72 44.47 41.49
N PRO A 850 -3.88 45.25 40.79
CA PRO A 850 -2.92 46.07 41.49
C PRO A 850 -3.70 47.23 42.12
N ALA A 851 -3.89 47.17 43.43
CA ALA A 851 -4.13 48.35 44.23
C ALA A 851 -2.82 49.15 44.30
N ASP A 852 -2.49 49.85 43.22
CA ASP A 852 -1.86 51.18 43.30
C ASP A 852 -1.72 51.80 41.91
N GLY A 853 -2.20 53.03 41.80
CA GLY A 853 -2.18 53.82 40.57
C GLY A 853 -0.77 54.31 40.25
N SER A 854 -0.02 53.52 39.49
CA SER A 854 1.09 54.04 38.68
C SER A 854 1.29 53.15 37.47
N ALA A 855 0.85 53.60 36.30
CA ALA A 855 1.08 52.94 35.03
C ALA A 855 2.51 53.22 34.55
N PRO A 856 3.35 52.20 34.27
CA PRO A 856 4.42 52.34 33.32
C PRO A 856 3.91 51.91 31.94
N GLU A 857 4.06 52.79 30.96
CA GLU A 857 3.92 52.46 29.54
C GLU A 857 4.92 51.34 29.19
N LEU A 858 4.42 50.12 28.97
CA LEU A 858 5.20 49.02 28.42
C LEU A 858 4.74 48.75 26.98
N GLU A 859 5.61 49.17 26.07
CA GLU A 859 5.51 49.00 24.63
C GLU A 859 5.25 47.54 24.21
N ASN A 860 4.31 47.39 23.27
CA ASN A 860 4.31 46.37 22.21
C ASN A 860 4.57 44.90 22.61
N VAL A 861 3.58 44.25 23.23
CA VAL A 861 3.42 42.80 23.07
C VAL A 861 2.90 42.54 21.65
N PRO A 862 3.66 41.91 20.73
CA PRO A 862 3.18 41.64 19.39
C PRO A 862 1.97 40.70 19.46
N LYS A 863 0.87 41.07 18.81
CA LYS A 863 -0.30 40.19 18.58
C LYS A 863 0.21 38.79 18.22
N VAL A 864 -0.13 37.79 19.05
CA VAL A 864 0.25 36.38 18.87
C VAL A 864 -0.20 35.95 17.48
N SER A 865 0.72 35.92 16.51
CA SER A 865 0.37 35.52 15.15
C SER A 865 -0.10 34.06 15.18
N GLU A 866 -1.11 33.72 14.37
CA GLU A 866 -1.66 32.35 14.28
C GLU A 866 -0.57 31.28 14.08
N HIS A 867 0.56 31.67 13.47
CA HIS A 867 1.73 30.85 13.21
C HIS A 867 2.42 30.32 14.46
N THR A 868 2.26 30.98 15.61
CA THR A 868 2.85 30.54 16.88
C THR A 868 2.00 29.49 17.62
N LYS A 869 0.69 29.42 17.33
CA LYS A 869 -0.24 28.47 17.98
C LYS A 869 -0.01 27.02 17.53
N THR A 870 0.55 26.83 16.34
CA THR A 870 0.83 25.50 15.75
C THR A 870 2.26 25.03 15.98
N LEU A 871 3.07 25.77 16.74
CA LEU A 871 4.42 25.36 17.12
C LEU A 871 4.39 24.37 18.28
N CYS A 872 5.25 23.36 18.20
CA CYS A 872 5.45 22.36 19.24
C CYS A 872 6.92 21.97 19.32
N ILE A 873 7.30 21.35 20.44
CA ILE A 873 8.62 20.79 20.68
C ILE A 873 8.50 19.27 20.69
N ILE A 874 9.32 18.59 19.90
CA ILE A 874 9.35 17.12 19.79
C ILE A 874 10.62 16.61 20.46
N ARG A 875 10.48 15.64 21.36
CA ARG A 875 11.62 14.95 21.99
C ARG A 875 11.53 13.45 21.74
N GLU A 876 12.64 12.85 21.33
CA GLU A 876 12.73 11.40 21.17
C GLU A 876 12.87 10.71 22.53
N ALA A 877 12.25 9.54 22.70
CA ALA A 877 12.38 8.76 23.94
C ALA A 877 13.84 8.32 24.14
N GLY A 878 14.41 8.60 25.31
CA GLY A 878 15.84 8.35 25.58
C GLY A 878 16.80 9.45 25.12
N GLN A 879 16.32 10.55 24.54
CA GLN A 879 17.13 11.75 24.26
C GLN A 879 16.70 12.90 25.17
N SER A 880 17.68 13.72 25.58
CA SER A 880 17.48 14.95 26.35
C SER A 880 17.15 16.16 25.47
N ILE A 881 17.38 16.06 24.15
CA ILE A 881 17.28 17.18 23.23
C ILE A 881 15.87 17.28 22.64
N GLY A 882 15.21 18.42 22.85
CA GLY A 882 13.98 18.78 22.14
C GLY A 882 14.28 19.35 20.75
N ARG A 883 13.31 19.30 19.84
CA ARG A 883 13.41 19.87 18.49
C ARG A 883 12.15 20.67 18.17
N LEU A 884 12.30 21.83 17.55
CA LEU A 884 11.16 22.67 17.18
C LEU A 884 10.47 22.13 15.92
N ALA A 885 9.15 22.02 15.96
CA ALA A 885 8.31 21.54 14.87
C ALA A 885 7.00 22.32 14.78
N ARG A 886 6.32 22.19 13.65
CA ARG A 886 4.96 22.68 13.43
C ARG A 886 4.02 21.51 13.22
N TRP A 887 2.83 21.57 13.81
CA TRP A 887 1.78 20.58 13.63
C TRP A 887 0.61 21.11 12.80
N GLU A 888 -0.03 20.24 12.03
CA GLU A 888 -1.22 20.51 11.21
C GLU A 888 -2.19 19.33 11.33
N PHE A 889 -3.50 19.57 11.53
CA PHE A 889 -4.50 18.49 11.60
C PHE A 889 -4.70 17.82 10.23
N VAL A 890 -4.65 16.49 10.22
CA VAL A 890 -4.81 15.64 9.03
C VAL A 890 -5.81 14.51 9.25
#